data_AF-A0A9X1CBE8-F1
#
_entry.id   AF-A0A9X1CBE8-F1
#
_cell.length_a   1.000
_cell.length_b   1.000
_cell.length_c   1.000
_cell.angle_alpha   90.00
_cell.angle_beta   90.00
_cell.angle_gamma   90.00
#
_symmetry.space_group_name_H-M   'P 1'
#
loop_
_entity.id
_entity.type
_entity.pdbx_description
1 polymer ?
#
loop_
_entity_poly.entity_id
_entity_poly.type
_entity_poly.pdbx_seq_one_letter_code
_entity_poly.pdbx_strand_id
1 'polypeptide(L)'
;MKKIYYLILLFLTISSISYGQNVEIASQSFNSSATDTWDIFYNSPSFGSNPYIFDYVSSITNGTDIIGTVGGSDNFLGVKYGSSVLPPIDEREYSLYFDTFTLNDASKDHLIEFDYEYIASSSTYVPDVTYTIYNESYTPLVSGTLLTTGTSPATGIATESISLPKDTYTYSSGLTMVLFISYPTGTIDAEWENTLLKFDDFKIYEDGFDGLIYDEANYGGWRDGVEPNNNTESVNVLINNGSYTFTGRFNINDLTISSGASAIINYNGRMRVYGDLVANDNLTITSKSDSYGSLRVDGTATGLVTYERFTMMDGVNDLVSAPLSGITFGEFASSTGANNDSLYFSQNDTNLKKFGPFVKTAGIGGTYANWHAVNDSDEILESGVGYRASTVSGNLLSYTGNVVTEDVETDVYFNINTLASQWNLVGNPYTSYFTMTPFLSVNQNLFQEDKVAVYAYNGTDWTIYNNNNAVNIAPGQGFYVAVKEDIANLGKLEFRESWRRVVNSDDFIAGRTETNYFLDIALNADDEEKHSNQLYFNEYGTNNLDKGYDSSIYGLNESGYTLFTQLVEGNTSYKLAIQTLSQDEISGEEVSVQLGLIAPEGKKISISIKETNLDSTTKVYLEDTKTDEWILLNDSPYTFVTTEILNGLGRFVLHISSEKTLGIEDESQENQLQIYSGDHSIKLKGQLNKNTNLSVFDVQGRQIYYSTINQTVNEYTIDTVNFSSGIYIVRIVNNGNKISKRVILK
;
A
#
# COMPACT_ATOMS: atom_id res chain seq x y z
N MET A 1 32.61 28.46 14.49
CA MET A 1 33.60 27.92 13.52
C MET A 1 33.28 26.46 13.30
N LYS A 2 33.10 26.07 12.02
CA LYS A 2 32.34 24.90 11.50
C LYS A 2 30.82 25.14 11.63
N LYS A 3 29.98 25.19 10.60
CA LYS A 3 30.00 24.61 9.24
C LYS A 3 29.49 25.65 8.23
N ILE A 4 30.26 25.86 7.17
CA ILE A 4 29.84 26.43 5.88
C ILE A 4 29.93 25.26 4.88
N TYR A 5 29.10 25.29 3.84
CA TYR A 5 29.01 24.40 2.67
C TYR A 5 27.82 23.42 2.66
N TYR A 6 26.67 23.95 2.25
CA TYR A 6 25.85 23.37 1.18
C TYR A 6 25.29 24.53 0.36
N LEU A 7 26.02 24.91 -0.70
CA LEU A 7 25.50 25.77 -1.76
C LEU A 7 25.13 24.82 -2.89
N ILE A 8 23.86 24.44 -3.00
CA ILE A 8 23.34 23.74 -4.18
C ILE A 8 23.34 24.77 -5.30
N LEU A 9 24.25 24.58 -6.24
CA LEU A 9 24.31 25.33 -7.49
C LEU A 9 23.11 24.88 -8.34
N LEU A 10 22.00 25.60 -8.24
CA LEU A 10 20.85 25.42 -9.11
C LEU A 10 21.20 26.02 -10.49
N PHE A 11 21.85 25.24 -11.35
CA PHE A 11 21.79 25.53 -12.78
C PHE A 11 20.38 25.19 -13.24
N LEU A 12 19.50 26.20 -13.31
CA LEU A 12 18.31 26.14 -14.15
C LEU A 12 18.79 26.08 -15.61
N THR A 13 19.12 24.90 -16.10
CA THR A 13 18.83 24.60 -17.51
C THR A 13 17.34 24.31 -17.56
N ILE A 14 16.55 25.30 -17.98
CA ILE A 14 15.21 25.02 -18.52
C ILE A 14 15.46 24.32 -19.86
N SER A 15 15.79 23.04 -19.80
CA SER A 15 15.49 22.14 -20.91
C SER A 15 14.00 21.88 -20.78
N SER A 16 13.21 22.48 -21.67
CA SER A 16 11.93 21.87 -22.04
C SER A 16 12.27 20.48 -22.56
N ILE A 17 12.22 19.47 -21.69
CA ILE A 17 12.35 18.11 -22.17
C ILE A 17 11.02 17.82 -22.87
N SER A 18 11.08 17.87 -24.19
CA SER A 18 10.00 17.44 -25.08
C SER A 18 9.89 15.92 -24.91
N TYR A 19 9.13 15.47 -23.91
CA TYR A 19 8.71 14.09 -23.80
C TYR A 19 7.42 13.96 -24.60
N GLY A 20 7.49 13.32 -25.76
CA GLY A 20 6.30 13.01 -26.55
C GLY A 20 5.85 14.08 -27.55
N GLN A 21 6.74 14.95 -28.05
CA GLN A 21 6.49 15.45 -29.40
C GLN A 21 6.86 14.36 -30.39
N ASN A 22 5.92 14.08 -31.28
CA ASN A 22 6.18 13.54 -32.60
C ASN A 22 7.48 14.15 -33.13
N VAL A 23 8.54 13.35 -33.23
CA VAL A 23 9.79 13.83 -33.81
C VAL A 23 9.57 13.85 -35.31
N GLU A 24 9.44 15.05 -35.89
CA GLU A 24 9.40 15.18 -37.34
C GLU A 24 10.73 14.63 -37.91
N ILE A 25 10.63 13.47 -38.57
CA ILE A 25 11.76 12.76 -39.17
C ILE A 25 12.08 13.38 -40.53
N ALA A 26 11.03 13.72 -41.25
CA ALA A 26 11.08 14.31 -42.57
C ALA A 26 9.84 15.16 -42.80
N SER A 27 10.01 16.24 -43.55
CA SER A 27 8.91 17.05 -44.05
C SER A 27 9.19 17.54 -45.45
N GLN A 28 8.11 17.76 -46.19
CA GLN A 28 8.06 18.44 -47.45
C GLN A 28 6.87 19.38 -47.44
N SER A 29 7.16 20.67 -47.49
CA SER A 29 6.16 21.72 -47.69
C SER A 29 6.43 22.40 -49.04
N PHE A 30 5.37 22.74 -49.75
CA PHE A 30 5.40 23.47 -51.00
C PHE A 30 5.21 25.00 -50.80
N ASN A 31 5.26 25.48 -49.55
CA ASN A 31 5.06 26.88 -49.16
C ASN A 31 6.33 27.75 -49.20
N SER A 32 6.21 29.04 -49.58
CA SER A 32 7.35 29.98 -49.66
C SER A 32 7.30 31.22 -48.74
N SER A 33 6.20 31.56 -48.05
CA SER A 33 6.17 32.47 -46.85
C SER A 33 4.76 32.75 -46.28
N ALA A 34 4.74 33.42 -45.12
CA ALA A 34 3.78 33.44 -44.01
C ALA A 34 2.33 33.96 -44.19
N THR A 35 1.74 33.96 -45.38
CA THR A 35 0.28 34.15 -45.51
C THR A 35 -0.27 33.18 -46.54
N ASP A 36 -0.60 32.00 -46.00
CA ASP A 36 -1.21 30.84 -46.64
C ASP A 36 -2.36 31.21 -47.60
N THR A 37 -2.17 30.96 -48.89
CA THR A 37 -3.25 30.78 -49.88
C THR A 37 -2.72 29.89 -50.99
N TRP A 38 -3.18 28.63 -51.00
CA TRP A 38 -2.98 27.63 -52.03
C TRP A 38 -3.30 28.17 -53.44
N ASP A 39 -2.37 28.85 -54.10
CA ASP A 39 -2.61 29.52 -55.39
C ASP A 39 -1.79 28.88 -56.52
N ILE A 40 -2.49 28.34 -57.53
CA ILE A 40 -1.89 27.73 -58.72
C ILE A 40 -1.38 28.77 -59.73
N PHE A 41 -1.57 30.07 -59.47
CA PHE A 41 -1.36 31.13 -60.45
C PHE A 41 -0.12 31.99 -60.25
N TYR A 42 0.72 31.74 -59.24
CA TYR A 42 1.99 32.46 -59.08
C TYR A 42 3.18 31.58 -58.72
N ASN A 43 4.32 31.87 -59.35
CA ASN A 43 5.63 31.30 -59.01
C ASN A 43 6.00 31.60 -57.55
N SER A 44 6.45 30.59 -56.81
CA SER A 44 7.67 30.66 -55.99
C SER A 44 8.15 29.27 -55.53
N PRO A 45 9.24 28.71 -56.09
CA PRO A 45 10.00 27.68 -55.41
C PRO A 45 11.16 28.29 -54.62
N SER A 46 11.38 27.84 -53.38
CA SER A 46 12.72 27.74 -52.81
C SER A 46 12.75 26.64 -51.75
N PHE A 47 13.49 25.58 -52.04
CA PHE A 47 13.73 24.43 -51.17
C PHE A 47 14.93 24.65 -50.22
N GLY A 48 14.85 24.05 -49.03
CA GLY A 48 15.91 23.88 -48.04
C GLY A 48 15.52 24.45 -46.66
N SER A 49 15.59 23.71 -45.55
CA SER A 49 16.69 22.83 -45.14
C SER A 49 16.22 21.54 -44.45
N ASN A 50 16.42 20.39 -45.12
CA ASN A 50 16.97 19.12 -44.61
C ASN A 50 16.58 18.61 -43.19
N PRO A 51 16.41 17.28 -43.02
CA PRO A 51 17.64 16.47 -42.96
C PRO A 51 17.86 15.49 -44.12
N TYR A 52 16.82 15.07 -44.84
CA TYR A 52 16.91 14.34 -46.13
C TYR A 52 15.62 14.58 -46.93
N ILE A 53 15.72 15.27 -48.06
CA ILE A 53 14.60 15.81 -48.88
C ILE A 53 13.86 14.70 -49.64
N PHE A 54 12.52 14.75 -49.69
CA PHE A 54 11.67 14.00 -50.64
C PHE A 54 11.81 14.58 -52.06
N ASP A 55 12.88 14.28 -52.79
CA ASP A 55 13.22 15.06 -53.99
C ASP A 55 12.65 14.52 -55.31
N TYR A 56 11.65 13.63 -55.27
CA TYR A 56 11.14 13.05 -56.52
C TYR A 56 9.66 12.68 -56.45
N VAL A 57 8.86 13.36 -57.28
CA VAL A 57 7.50 12.96 -57.65
C VAL A 57 7.51 12.58 -59.13
N SER A 58 7.46 11.27 -59.43
CA SER A 58 7.25 10.80 -60.80
C SER A 58 5.80 10.40 -61.03
N SER A 59 5.17 10.92 -62.08
CA SER A 59 3.90 10.39 -62.58
C SER A 59 4.16 9.28 -63.59
N ILE A 60 3.48 8.14 -63.45
CA ILE A 60 3.32 7.20 -64.55
C ILE A 60 2.00 7.55 -65.23
N THR A 61 2.06 8.36 -66.28
CA THR A 61 0.88 8.70 -67.09
C THR A 61 0.87 7.90 -68.39
N ASN A 62 -0.27 7.26 -68.68
CA ASN A 62 -0.68 6.88 -70.04
C ASN A 62 -1.47 8.02 -70.74
N GLY A 63 -1.16 9.28 -70.43
CA GLY A 63 -1.85 10.46 -70.99
C GLY A 63 -1.11 11.79 -70.74
N THR A 64 -1.21 12.73 -71.68
CA THR A 64 -0.41 13.97 -71.72
C THR A 64 -1.03 15.13 -70.92
N ASP A 65 -1.27 14.96 -69.63
CA ASP A 65 -1.65 16.09 -68.76
C ASP A 65 -0.43 16.79 -68.18
N ILE A 66 -0.56 18.10 -68.01
CA ILE A 66 0.52 18.97 -67.54
C ILE A 66 0.53 18.94 -66.01
N ILE A 67 1.47 18.17 -65.45
CA ILE A 67 2.03 18.47 -64.14
C ILE A 67 2.75 19.81 -64.29
N GLY A 68 2.45 20.79 -63.44
CA GLY A 68 3.09 22.10 -63.53
C GLY A 68 4.61 21.99 -63.32
N THR A 69 5.39 22.01 -64.41
CA THR A 69 6.84 22.22 -64.37
C THR A 69 7.14 23.71 -64.19
N VAL A 70 7.88 24.06 -63.14
CA VAL A 70 8.53 25.38 -63.01
C VAL A 70 10.00 25.21 -63.37
N GLY A 71 10.57 26.11 -64.18
CA GLY A 71 11.91 25.94 -64.78
C GLY A 71 13.00 25.50 -63.79
N GLY A 72 13.57 24.33 -64.02
CA GLY A 72 14.39 23.58 -63.07
C GLY A 72 13.88 22.14 -63.01
N SER A 73 14.60 21.22 -62.36
CA SER A 73 14.28 19.79 -62.30
C SER A 73 13.09 19.41 -61.40
N ASP A 74 12.29 20.39 -60.92
CA ASP A 74 11.47 20.19 -59.72
C ASP A 74 9.99 20.50 -60.02
N ASN A 75 9.10 19.55 -59.71
CA ASN A 75 7.67 19.58 -60.08
C ASN A 75 6.77 19.79 -58.86
N PHE A 76 5.79 20.70 -58.96
CA PHE A 76 4.70 20.88 -58.00
C PHE A 76 3.52 19.96 -58.33
N LEU A 77 2.79 19.47 -57.32
CA LEU A 77 1.60 18.63 -57.52
C LEU A 77 0.28 19.41 -57.37
N GLY A 78 -0.18 19.98 -58.47
CA GLY A 78 -1.59 20.36 -58.66
C GLY A 78 -2.14 19.62 -59.86
N VAL A 79 -3.17 18.80 -59.68
CA VAL A 79 -3.87 18.15 -60.81
C VAL A 79 -4.98 19.07 -61.25
N LYS A 80 -4.82 19.66 -62.44
CA LYS A 80 -5.86 20.40 -63.15
C LYS A 80 -6.12 19.72 -64.48
N TYR A 81 -7.37 19.42 -64.75
CA TYR A 81 -7.76 18.81 -66.01
C TYR A 81 -7.52 19.77 -67.21
N GLY A 82 -6.95 19.25 -68.32
CA GLY A 82 -6.58 20.03 -69.51
C GLY A 82 -7.25 19.55 -70.80
N SER A 83 -7.64 20.48 -71.67
CA SER A 83 -8.59 20.29 -72.78
C SER A 83 -8.03 19.68 -74.09
N SER A 84 -6.99 18.84 -74.06
CA SER A 84 -6.32 18.46 -75.30
C SER A 84 -5.82 17.02 -75.42
N VAL A 85 -6.68 15.98 -75.31
CA VAL A 85 -6.45 14.70 -76.00
C VAL A 85 -7.76 13.94 -76.31
N LEU A 86 -7.92 13.51 -77.56
CA LEU A 86 -8.76 12.39 -78.02
C LEU A 86 -7.84 11.16 -78.22
N PRO A 87 -8.24 9.91 -77.90
CA PRO A 87 -9.59 9.39 -77.63
C PRO A 87 -9.87 9.16 -76.13
N PRO A 88 -11.15 8.90 -75.74
CA PRO A 88 -11.50 8.57 -74.35
C PRO A 88 -10.91 7.20 -73.99
N ILE A 89 -10.08 7.16 -72.98
CA ILE A 89 -9.67 5.92 -72.31
C ILE A 89 -10.30 5.98 -70.92
N ASP A 90 -11.03 4.92 -70.58
CA ASP A 90 -12.08 4.85 -69.57
C ASP A 90 -11.62 4.94 -68.10
N GLU A 91 -10.37 5.28 -67.81
CA GLU A 91 -9.90 5.51 -66.45
C GLU A 91 -8.57 6.26 -66.58
N ARG A 92 -8.50 7.51 -66.08
CA ARG A 92 -7.21 8.18 -65.91
C ARG A 92 -6.76 7.91 -64.49
N GLU A 93 -5.83 7.00 -64.35
CA GLU A 93 -5.13 6.72 -63.11
C GLU A 93 -3.87 7.59 -63.06
N TYR A 94 -3.77 8.43 -62.04
CA TYR A 94 -2.54 9.13 -61.72
C TYR A 94 -1.94 8.45 -60.51
N SER A 95 -0.74 7.89 -60.67
CA SER A 95 0.07 7.37 -59.57
C SER A 95 1.18 8.36 -59.25
N LEU A 96 1.28 8.73 -57.98
CA LEU A 96 2.29 9.65 -57.48
C LEU A 96 3.24 8.89 -56.58
N TYR A 97 4.51 8.79 -56.98
CA TYR A 97 5.53 8.10 -56.20
C TYR A 97 6.36 9.12 -55.44
N PHE A 98 6.53 8.91 -54.14
CA PHE A 98 7.44 9.67 -53.30
C PHE A 98 8.77 8.91 -53.15
N ASP A 99 9.89 9.64 -53.11
CA ASP A 99 11.23 9.07 -52.97
C ASP A 99 11.41 8.33 -51.63
N THR A 100 12.36 7.38 -51.62
CA THR A 100 12.62 6.51 -50.47
C THR A 100 13.29 7.25 -49.32
N PHE A 101 12.68 7.24 -48.14
CA PHE A 101 13.29 7.73 -46.89
C PHE A 101 13.53 6.58 -45.90
N THR A 102 14.57 6.73 -45.07
CA THR A 102 14.95 5.71 -44.09
C THR A 102 14.41 6.07 -42.71
N LEU A 103 13.64 5.18 -42.08
CA LEU A 103 13.28 5.30 -40.67
C LEU A 103 14.30 4.52 -39.84
N ASN A 104 14.96 5.22 -38.92
CA ASN A 104 16.11 4.68 -38.19
C ASN A 104 15.71 3.76 -37.01
N ASP A 105 14.42 3.71 -36.65
CA ASP A 105 13.93 2.89 -35.55
C ASP A 105 12.58 2.24 -35.87
N ALA A 106 12.61 0.94 -36.20
CA ALA A 106 11.40 0.16 -36.51
C ALA A 106 10.60 -0.25 -35.26
N SER A 107 11.09 0.04 -34.05
CA SER A 107 10.40 -0.29 -32.81
C SER A 107 9.32 0.73 -32.42
N LYS A 108 9.38 1.93 -33.01
CA LYS A 108 8.45 3.03 -32.76
C LYS A 108 7.33 3.08 -33.79
N ASP A 109 6.20 3.63 -33.37
CA ASP A 109 5.11 3.92 -34.29
C ASP A 109 5.49 5.10 -35.18
N HIS A 110 5.07 5.05 -36.44
CA HIS A 110 5.35 6.11 -37.41
C HIS A 110 4.04 6.62 -37.99
N LEU A 111 3.93 7.93 -38.14
CA LEU A 111 2.77 8.62 -38.68
C LEU A 111 3.16 9.38 -39.94
N ILE A 112 2.33 9.31 -40.97
CA ILE A 112 2.43 10.19 -42.15
C ILE A 112 1.22 11.12 -42.15
N GLU A 113 1.47 12.42 -42.22
CA GLU A 113 0.44 13.45 -42.36
C GLU A 113 0.62 14.24 -43.64
N PHE A 114 -0.47 14.67 -44.26
CA PHE A 114 -0.46 15.65 -45.34
C PHE A 114 -1.79 16.37 -45.45
N ASP A 115 -1.75 17.59 -45.95
CA ASP A 115 -2.93 18.39 -46.25
C ASP A 115 -3.36 18.18 -47.71
N TYR A 116 -4.66 18.23 -47.94
CA TYR A 116 -5.23 18.21 -49.28
C TYR A 116 -6.39 19.19 -49.43
N GLU A 117 -6.45 19.84 -50.60
CA GLU A 117 -7.54 20.72 -51.00
C GLU A 117 -8.14 20.22 -52.31
N TYR A 118 -9.46 20.19 -52.37
CA TYR A 118 -10.19 19.86 -53.59
C TYR A 118 -11.30 20.87 -53.88
N ILE A 119 -11.49 21.18 -55.15
CA ILE A 119 -12.54 22.05 -55.66
C ILE A 119 -13.11 21.41 -56.91
N ALA A 120 -14.42 21.19 -56.95
CA ALA A 120 -15.18 20.69 -58.09
C ALA A 120 -16.49 21.49 -58.22
N SER A 121 -17.15 21.42 -59.37
CA SER A 121 -18.41 22.14 -59.58
C SER A 121 -19.60 21.51 -58.85
N SER A 122 -19.56 20.20 -58.57
CA SER A 122 -20.49 19.50 -57.69
C SER A 122 -19.91 18.18 -57.17
N SER A 123 -20.57 17.51 -56.22
CA SER A 123 -20.11 16.23 -55.67
C SER A 123 -19.99 15.10 -56.71
N THR A 124 -20.73 15.17 -57.82
CA THR A 124 -20.61 14.19 -58.92
C THR A 124 -19.35 14.39 -59.77
N TYR A 125 -18.68 15.53 -59.64
CA TYR A 125 -17.44 15.90 -60.35
C TYR A 125 -16.21 15.89 -59.43
N VAL A 126 -16.33 15.22 -58.28
CA VAL A 126 -15.22 14.93 -57.38
C VAL A 126 -14.60 13.59 -57.80
N PRO A 127 -13.29 13.51 -58.05
CA PRO A 127 -12.66 12.24 -58.40
C PRO A 127 -12.63 11.29 -57.20
N ASP A 128 -12.58 10.00 -57.48
CA ASP A 128 -12.23 9.01 -56.48
C ASP A 128 -10.72 9.14 -56.21
N VAL A 129 -10.34 9.34 -54.96
CA VAL A 129 -8.93 9.43 -54.56
C VAL A 129 -8.67 8.42 -53.47
N THR A 130 -7.73 7.51 -53.74
CA THR A 130 -7.25 6.53 -52.77
C THR A 130 -5.75 6.65 -52.62
N TYR A 131 -5.20 6.09 -51.55
CA TYR A 131 -3.76 5.96 -51.35
C TYR A 131 -3.40 4.52 -51.02
N THR A 132 -2.17 4.14 -51.33
CA THR A 132 -1.52 2.95 -50.78
C THR A 132 -0.08 3.27 -50.46
N ILE A 133 0.37 2.89 -49.28
CA ILE A 133 1.76 3.01 -48.83
C ILE A 133 2.41 1.64 -48.96
N TYR A 134 3.58 1.61 -49.58
CA TYR A 134 4.37 0.42 -49.84
C TYR A 134 5.70 0.49 -49.11
N ASN A 135 6.25 -0.68 -48.77
CA ASN A 135 7.65 -0.80 -48.39
C ASN A 135 8.58 -0.81 -49.63
N GLU A 136 9.89 -0.83 -49.40
CA GLU A 136 10.94 -0.90 -50.46
C GLU A 136 10.75 -2.03 -51.49
N SER A 137 10.07 -3.12 -51.10
CA SER A 137 9.80 -4.28 -51.97
C SER A 137 8.48 -4.15 -52.73
N TYR A 138 7.83 -2.99 -52.67
CA TYR A 138 6.49 -2.74 -53.22
C TYR A 138 5.40 -3.65 -52.62
N THR A 139 5.56 -4.07 -51.36
CA THR A 139 4.49 -4.74 -50.61
C THR A 139 3.60 -3.69 -49.94
N PRO A 140 2.27 -3.72 -50.14
CA PRO A 140 1.37 -2.75 -49.54
C PRO A 140 1.33 -2.91 -48.02
N LEU A 141 1.49 -1.80 -47.30
CA LEU A 141 1.43 -1.70 -45.84
C LEU A 141 0.06 -1.20 -45.38
N VAL A 142 -0.42 -0.10 -45.98
CA VAL A 142 -1.70 0.56 -45.65
C VAL A 142 -2.33 1.11 -46.92
N SER A 143 -3.64 1.03 -47.03
CA SER A 143 -4.42 1.68 -48.10
C SER A 143 -5.63 2.38 -47.51
N GLY A 144 -6.06 3.48 -48.14
CA GLY A 144 -7.22 4.24 -47.71
C GLY A 144 -7.86 5.03 -48.84
N THR A 145 -8.98 5.68 -48.54
CA THR A 145 -9.77 6.49 -49.49
C THR A 145 -9.93 7.90 -48.95
N LEU A 146 -9.47 8.91 -49.70
CA LEU A 146 -9.58 10.33 -49.36
C LEU A 146 -10.88 10.95 -49.89
N LEU A 147 -11.22 10.64 -51.15
CA LEU A 147 -12.37 11.20 -51.84
C LEU A 147 -13.15 10.10 -52.56
N THR A 148 -14.47 10.25 -52.60
CA THR A 148 -15.37 9.33 -53.31
C THR A 148 -16.40 10.11 -54.10
N THR A 149 -16.51 9.83 -55.40
CA THR A 149 -17.44 10.52 -56.29
C THR A 149 -18.88 10.39 -55.80
N GLY A 150 -19.61 11.50 -55.87
CA GLY A 150 -21.02 11.58 -55.48
C GLY A 150 -21.25 11.56 -53.97
N THR A 151 -20.22 11.25 -53.17
CA THR A 151 -20.30 11.17 -51.70
C THR A 151 -19.55 12.32 -51.05
N SER A 152 -18.33 12.60 -51.48
CA SER A 152 -17.55 13.73 -50.99
C SER A 152 -18.21 15.07 -51.43
N PRO A 153 -18.16 16.12 -50.58
CA PRO A 153 -18.60 17.46 -50.95
C PRO A 153 -17.95 17.98 -52.24
N ALA A 154 -18.47 19.03 -52.85
CA ALA A 154 -17.87 19.61 -54.05
C ALA A 154 -16.54 20.34 -53.78
N THR A 155 -16.34 20.85 -52.56
CA THR A 155 -15.14 21.59 -52.17
C THR A 155 -14.76 21.24 -50.74
N GLY A 156 -13.46 21.19 -50.43
CA GLY A 156 -12.99 21.00 -49.07
C GLY A 156 -11.48 21.11 -48.93
N ILE A 157 -11.06 21.33 -47.69
CA ILE A 157 -9.67 21.28 -47.23
C ILE A 157 -9.63 20.39 -45.99
N ALA A 158 -8.66 19.49 -45.91
CA ALA A 158 -8.50 18.58 -44.77
C ALA A 158 -7.05 18.09 -44.66
N THR A 159 -6.71 17.58 -43.48
CA THR A 159 -5.46 16.88 -43.20
C THR A 159 -5.77 15.38 -43.11
N GLU A 160 -5.01 14.56 -43.81
CA GLU A 160 -5.02 13.09 -43.64
C GLU A 160 -3.87 12.68 -42.73
N SER A 161 -4.12 11.73 -41.82
CA SER A 161 -3.15 11.21 -40.87
C SER A 161 -3.17 9.68 -40.90
N ILE A 162 -2.03 9.06 -41.24
CA ILE A 162 -1.93 7.62 -41.57
C ILE A 162 -0.90 6.95 -40.64
N SER A 163 -1.37 6.01 -39.81
CA SER A 163 -0.49 5.19 -38.96
C SER A 163 0.11 4.01 -39.74
N LEU A 164 1.43 3.84 -39.65
CA LEU A 164 2.13 2.71 -40.27
C LEU A 164 2.13 1.47 -39.36
N PRO A 165 2.01 0.24 -39.89
CA PRO A 165 2.03 -0.97 -39.10
C PRO A 165 3.37 -1.16 -38.39
N LYS A 166 3.32 -1.55 -37.12
CA LYS A 166 4.48 -1.96 -36.33
C LYS A 166 4.92 -3.35 -36.77
N ASP A 167 5.83 -3.43 -37.73
CA ASP A 167 6.30 -4.72 -38.24
C ASP A 167 7.83 -4.80 -38.39
N THR A 168 8.35 -6.03 -38.45
CA THR A 168 9.74 -6.46 -38.22
C THR A 168 10.80 -5.91 -39.20
N TYR A 169 10.42 -4.97 -40.06
CA TYR A 169 11.30 -4.40 -41.06
C TYR A 169 12.09 -3.27 -40.43
N THR A 170 13.41 -3.42 -40.38
CA THR A 170 14.27 -2.24 -40.33
C THR A 170 13.92 -1.44 -41.58
N TYR A 171 13.23 -0.30 -41.43
CA TYR A 171 12.95 0.63 -42.53
C TYR A 171 14.23 1.36 -42.98
N SER A 172 15.37 0.63 -43.00
CA SER A 172 16.69 1.08 -43.40
C SER A 172 16.79 1.41 -44.90
N SER A 173 15.68 1.32 -45.64
CA SER A 173 15.71 1.13 -47.09
C SER A 173 14.53 1.72 -47.87
N GLY A 174 13.62 2.50 -47.25
CA GLY A 174 12.63 3.29 -48.01
C GLY A 174 11.15 2.92 -47.81
N LEU A 175 10.29 3.93 -47.78
CA LEU A 175 8.84 3.82 -47.98
C LEU A 175 8.42 4.57 -49.25
N THR A 176 7.33 4.12 -49.88
CA THR A 176 6.75 4.75 -51.07
C THR A 176 5.25 4.89 -50.89
N MET A 177 4.74 6.13 -50.88
CA MET A 177 3.30 6.36 -50.99
C MET A 177 2.92 6.41 -52.48
N VAL A 178 1.75 5.87 -52.80
CA VAL A 178 1.10 5.98 -54.10
C VAL A 178 -0.31 6.52 -53.89
N LEU A 179 -0.57 7.71 -54.41
CA LEU A 179 -1.94 8.22 -54.57
C LEU A 179 -2.50 7.73 -55.90
N PHE A 180 -3.73 7.21 -55.89
CA PHE A 180 -4.48 6.82 -57.07
C PHE A 180 -5.69 7.74 -57.21
N ILE A 181 -5.70 8.53 -58.27
CA ILE A 181 -6.80 9.42 -58.62
C ILE A 181 -7.52 8.81 -59.80
N SER A 182 -8.83 8.57 -59.68
CA SER A 182 -9.69 8.02 -60.73
C SER A 182 -10.88 8.93 -60.99
N TYR A 183 -11.22 9.07 -62.27
CA TYR A 183 -12.35 9.84 -62.75
C TYR A 183 -13.40 8.86 -63.31
N PRO A 184 -14.65 8.87 -62.80
CA PRO A 184 -15.66 7.89 -63.20
C PRO A 184 -16.00 7.94 -64.70
N THR A 185 -16.31 6.76 -65.25
CA THR A 185 -16.66 6.58 -66.67
C THR A 185 -18.00 7.23 -67.03
N GLY A 186 -18.04 7.94 -68.16
CA GLY A 186 -19.28 8.38 -68.82
C GLY A 186 -19.44 9.90 -68.90
N THR A 187 -19.06 10.46 -70.06
CA THR A 187 -19.12 11.88 -70.44
C THR A 187 -18.23 12.80 -69.60
N ILE A 188 -16.98 12.94 -70.07
CA ILE A 188 -16.14 14.08 -69.71
C ILE A 188 -16.80 15.33 -70.33
N ASP A 189 -17.43 16.14 -69.48
CA ASP A 189 -18.00 17.43 -69.85
C ASP A 189 -17.14 18.58 -69.30
N ALA A 190 -17.52 19.81 -69.63
CA ALA A 190 -16.77 21.02 -69.22
C ALA A 190 -16.67 21.21 -67.70
N GLU A 191 -17.47 20.45 -66.91
CA GLU A 191 -17.51 20.58 -65.47
C GLU A 191 -16.30 19.94 -64.79
N TRP A 192 -15.77 18.83 -65.34
CA TRP A 192 -14.51 18.22 -64.88
C TRP A 192 -13.28 19.11 -65.16
N GLU A 193 -13.36 20.05 -66.12
CA GLU A 193 -12.28 20.99 -66.43
C GLU A 193 -12.03 22.01 -65.30
N ASN A 194 -13.00 22.16 -64.40
CA ASN A 194 -12.92 23.04 -63.24
C ASN A 194 -12.49 22.30 -61.97
N THR A 195 -12.27 20.99 -62.04
CA THR A 195 -11.82 20.21 -60.88
C THR A 195 -10.34 20.46 -60.59
N LEU A 196 -10.06 20.80 -59.35
CA LEU A 196 -8.74 21.08 -58.81
C LEU A 196 -8.48 20.18 -57.61
N LEU A 197 -7.32 19.54 -57.58
CA LEU A 197 -6.86 18.74 -56.45
C LEU A 197 -5.41 19.11 -56.15
N LYS A 198 -5.13 19.37 -54.87
CA LYS A 198 -3.81 19.79 -54.37
C LYS A 198 -3.47 18.98 -53.12
N PHE A 199 -2.18 18.76 -52.92
CA PHE A 199 -1.62 18.13 -51.73
C PHE A 199 -0.41 18.93 -51.25
N ASP A 200 -0.24 19.11 -49.95
CA ASP A 200 0.87 19.86 -49.34
C ASP A 200 1.17 19.36 -47.91
N ASP A 201 2.23 19.91 -47.32
CA ASP A 201 2.64 19.73 -45.93
C ASP A 201 2.79 18.26 -45.52
N PHE A 202 3.39 17.46 -46.41
CA PHE A 202 3.74 16.08 -46.12
C PHE A 202 4.76 16.02 -44.99
N LYS A 203 4.39 15.36 -43.88
CA LYS A 203 5.24 15.20 -42.70
C LYS A 203 5.24 13.75 -42.26
N ILE A 204 6.39 13.33 -41.74
CA ILE A 204 6.57 12.02 -41.13
C ILE A 204 7.06 12.21 -39.72
N TYR A 205 6.35 11.60 -38.80
CA TYR A 205 6.67 11.66 -37.40
C TYR A 205 7.05 10.30 -36.86
N GLU A 206 8.09 10.29 -36.04
CA GLU A 206 8.38 9.21 -35.12
C GLU A 206 7.56 9.44 -33.87
N ASP A 207 6.75 8.46 -33.48
CA ASP A 207 6.06 8.50 -32.21
C ASP A 207 7.08 8.40 -31.07
N GLY A 208 7.18 9.49 -30.32
CA GLY A 208 8.35 9.79 -29.50
C GLY A 208 8.36 9.13 -28.12
N PHE A 209 7.30 8.44 -27.70
CA PHE A 209 7.20 7.85 -26.35
C PHE A 209 6.78 6.39 -26.40
N ASP A 210 7.69 5.51 -25.96
CA ASP A 210 7.41 4.08 -25.79
C ASP A 210 6.68 3.85 -24.45
N GLY A 211 5.34 3.90 -24.48
CA GLY A 211 4.50 3.71 -23.30
C GLY A 211 3.08 4.25 -23.45
N LEU A 212 2.36 4.35 -22.33
CA LEU A 212 1.00 4.90 -22.29
C LEU A 212 1.04 6.42 -22.15
N ILE A 213 0.27 7.13 -22.98
CA ILE A 213 0.19 8.59 -22.98
C ILE A 213 -1.23 9.01 -22.57
N TYR A 214 -1.31 9.84 -21.52
CA TYR A 214 -2.52 10.58 -21.16
C TYR A 214 -2.42 12.00 -21.73
N ASP A 215 -3.37 12.37 -22.58
CA ASP A 215 -3.50 13.71 -23.15
C ASP A 215 -4.98 14.07 -23.30
N GLU A 216 -5.48 14.84 -22.33
CA GLU A 216 -6.87 15.26 -22.30
C GLU A 216 -7.24 16.19 -23.46
N ALA A 217 -6.31 17.03 -23.91
CA ALA A 217 -6.57 18.01 -24.97
C ALA A 217 -6.70 17.35 -26.35
N ASN A 218 -5.83 16.38 -26.65
CA ASN A 218 -5.75 15.77 -27.97
C ASN A 218 -6.60 14.50 -28.09
N TYR A 219 -6.72 13.70 -27.02
CA TYR A 219 -7.43 12.41 -27.06
C TYR A 219 -8.64 12.33 -26.11
N GLY A 220 -8.88 13.35 -25.28
CA GLY A 220 -9.89 13.29 -24.23
C GLY A 220 -9.56 12.28 -23.12
N GLY A 221 -8.31 11.83 -23.02
CA GLY A 221 -7.86 10.81 -22.08
C GLY A 221 -6.61 10.07 -22.55
N TRP A 222 -6.57 8.75 -22.35
CA TRP A 222 -5.48 7.90 -22.83
C TRP A 222 -5.53 7.74 -24.36
N ARG A 223 -4.39 7.90 -25.05
CA ARG A 223 -4.27 7.91 -26.52
C ARG A 223 -4.97 6.74 -27.24
N ASP A 224 -4.99 5.55 -26.63
CA ASP A 224 -5.64 4.35 -27.17
C ASP A 224 -6.77 3.81 -26.26
N GLY A 225 -7.22 4.61 -25.30
CA GLY A 225 -8.18 4.18 -24.28
C GLY A 225 -7.65 3.10 -23.32
N VAL A 226 -6.34 2.84 -23.31
CA VAL A 226 -5.69 1.87 -22.43
C VAL A 226 -5.06 2.59 -21.24
N GLU A 227 -5.56 2.29 -20.05
CA GLU A 227 -5.03 2.86 -18.79
C GLU A 227 -3.97 1.93 -18.15
N PRO A 228 -2.99 2.49 -17.42
CA PRO A 228 -2.09 1.69 -16.60
C PRO A 228 -2.87 0.92 -15.53
N ASN A 229 -2.32 -0.21 -15.08
CA ASN A 229 -2.95 -1.03 -14.04
C ASN A 229 -1.89 -1.85 -13.28
N ASN A 230 -2.31 -2.86 -12.51
CA ASN A 230 -1.38 -3.69 -11.73
C ASN A 230 -0.44 -4.56 -12.58
N ASN A 231 -0.71 -4.73 -13.88
CA ASN A 231 0.05 -5.61 -14.78
C ASN A 231 0.91 -4.82 -15.80
N THR A 232 1.01 -3.49 -15.67
CA THR A 232 1.75 -2.62 -16.61
C THR A 232 3.19 -2.36 -16.15
N GLU A 233 3.80 -3.27 -15.38
CA GLU A 233 5.08 -3.03 -14.70
C GLU A 233 6.27 -2.77 -15.62
N SER A 234 6.22 -3.19 -16.88
CA SER A 234 7.24 -2.95 -17.89
C SER A 234 6.91 -1.77 -18.82
N VAL A 235 5.86 -1.00 -18.53
CA VAL A 235 5.33 0.03 -19.43
C VAL A 235 5.58 1.41 -18.83
N ASN A 236 6.13 2.33 -19.63
CA ASN A 236 6.31 3.72 -19.23
C ASN A 236 4.98 4.48 -19.33
N VAL A 237 4.81 5.49 -18.48
CA VAL A 237 3.62 6.34 -18.48
C VAL A 237 4.03 7.81 -18.62
N LEU A 238 3.40 8.50 -19.56
CA LEU A 238 3.52 9.94 -19.76
C LEU A 238 2.15 10.60 -19.53
N ILE A 239 2.08 11.50 -18.57
CA ILE A 239 0.96 12.43 -18.45
C ILE A 239 1.38 13.70 -19.19
N ASN A 240 0.96 13.81 -20.45
CA ASN A 240 1.39 14.87 -21.35
C ASN A 240 0.60 16.17 -21.14
N ASN A 241 -0.71 16.04 -20.98
CA ASN A 241 -1.62 17.17 -20.78
C ASN A 241 -2.84 16.77 -19.94
N GLY A 242 -3.42 17.72 -19.22
CA GLY A 242 -4.60 17.51 -18.37
C GLY A 242 -4.24 17.01 -16.96
N SER A 243 -5.24 16.46 -16.27
CA SER A 243 -5.07 15.90 -14.92
C SER A 243 -5.59 14.47 -14.84
N TYR A 244 -4.73 13.51 -14.45
CA TYR A 244 -5.14 12.12 -14.26
C TYR A 244 -5.12 11.70 -12.78
N THR A 245 -6.18 11.01 -12.33
CA THR A 245 -6.29 10.51 -10.96
C THR A 245 -6.17 8.98 -10.90
N PHE A 246 -5.10 8.49 -10.30
CA PHE A 246 -4.87 7.08 -10.03
C PHE A 246 -5.72 6.62 -8.82
N THR A 247 -6.71 5.76 -9.09
CA THR A 247 -7.53 5.09 -8.06
C THR A 247 -7.37 3.58 -8.19
N GLY A 248 -6.91 2.88 -7.13
CA GLY A 248 -6.60 1.45 -7.19
C GLY A 248 -5.10 1.15 -7.18
N ARG A 249 -4.68 0.02 -7.78
CA ARG A 249 -3.28 -0.45 -7.75
C ARG A 249 -2.66 -0.38 -9.14
N PHE A 250 -1.51 0.28 -9.23
CA PHE A 250 -0.76 0.54 -10.46
C PHE A 250 0.69 0.12 -10.28
N ASN A 251 1.19 -0.65 -11.24
CA ASN A 251 2.60 -0.99 -11.38
C ASN A 251 3.03 -0.51 -12.76
N ILE A 252 4.05 0.34 -12.83
CA ILE A 252 4.55 0.96 -14.07
C ILE A 252 6.08 0.97 -14.06
N ASN A 253 6.70 1.04 -15.23
CA ASN A 253 8.15 1.18 -15.34
C ASN A 253 8.56 2.60 -14.93
N ASP A 254 8.42 3.57 -15.83
CA ASP A 254 8.68 4.99 -15.55
C ASP A 254 7.37 5.81 -15.49
N LEU A 255 7.37 6.90 -14.71
CA LEU A 255 6.31 7.91 -14.72
C LEU A 255 6.89 9.29 -15.00
N THR A 256 6.45 9.92 -16.09
CA THR A 256 6.79 11.29 -16.44
C THR A 256 5.53 12.16 -16.48
N ILE A 257 5.55 13.33 -15.85
CA ILE A 257 4.47 14.31 -15.89
C ILE A 257 4.99 15.60 -16.51
N SER A 258 4.49 15.93 -17.69
CA SER A 258 4.89 17.11 -18.46
C SER A 258 4.61 18.42 -17.72
N SER A 259 5.40 19.46 -18.05
CA SER A 259 5.19 20.81 -17.55
C SER A 259 3.85 21.35 -18.06
N GLY A 260 2.87 21.51 -17.16
CA GLY A 260 1.50 21.92 -17.49
C GLY A 260 0.45 20.81 -17.35
N ALA A 261 0.86 19.56 -17.14
CA ALA A 261 -0.01 18.47 -16.72
C ALA A 261 0.06 18.25 -15.21
N SER A 262 -0.88 17.49 -14.65
CA SER A 262 -0.84 17.05 -13.25
C SER A 262 -1.33 15.61 -13.06
N ALA A 263 -0.96 15.00 -11.94
CA ALA A 263 -1.48 13.71 -11.54
C ALA A 263 -1.79 13.65 -10.05
N ILE A 264 -2.78 12.84 -9.69
CA ILE A 264 -3.19 12.59 -8.31
C ILE A 264 -3.15 11.09 -8.02
N ILE A 265 -2.40 10.66 -7.01
CA ILE A 265 -2.55 9.35 -6.39
C ILE A 265 -3.55 9.53 -5.25
N ASN A 266 -4.77 9.04 -5.44
CA ASN A 266 -5.86 9.25 -4.49
C ASN A 266 -5.59 8.48 -3.16
N TYR A 267 -6.33 8.76 -2.10
CA TYR A 267 -6.22 8.10 -0.79
C TYR A 267 -6.37 6.57 -0.85
N ASN A 268 -6.98 6.05 -1.91
CA ASN A 268 -7.15 4.62 -2.20
C ASN A 268 -6.22 4.12 -3.34
N GLY A 269 -5.38 5.00 -3.88
CA GLY A 269 -4.37 4.77 -4.90
C GLY A 269 -3.09 4.19 -4.31
N ARG A 270 -2.52 3.22 -5.02
CA ARG A 270 -1.28 2.50 -4.70
C ARG A 270 -0.46 2.41 -5.97
N MET A 271 0.70 3.04 -5.99
CA MET A 271 1.55 3.08 -7.16
C MET A 271 2.96 2.60 -6.83
N ARG A 272 3.43 1.62 -7.61
CA ARG A 272 4.85 1.28 -7.70
C ARG A 272 5.39 1.69 -9.06
N VAL A 273 6.45 2.49 -9.04
CA VAL A 273 7.25 2.88 -10.20
C VAL A 273 8.56 2.09 -10.09
N TYR A 274 8.80 1.15 -11.00
CA TYR A 274 9.97 0.27 -10.96
C TYR A 274 11.25 0.97 -11.42
N GLY A 275 11.14 1.88 -12.39
CA GLY A 275 12.19 2.77 -12.85
C GLY A 275 12.06 4.15 -12.22
N ASP A 276 12.12 5.18 -13.05
CA ASP A 276 12.26 6.57 -12.64
C ASP A 276 10.92 7.33 -12.59
N LEU A 277 10.84 8.29 -11.66
CA LEU A 277 9.77 9.27 -11.56
C LEU A 277 10.29 10.65 -11.92
N VAL A 278 9.60 11.36 -12.81
CA VAL A 278 9.82 12.78 -13.12
C VAL A 278 8.51 13.55 -12.84
N ALA A 279 8.51 14.31 -11.75
CA ALA A 279 7.38 15.16 -11.35
C ALA A 279 7.91 16.51 -10.84
N ASN A 280 7.45 17.62 -11.42
CA ASN A 280 7.94 18.97 -11.12
C ASN A 280 6.84 19.78 -10.42
N ASP A 281 6.55 19.43 -9.16
CA ASP A 281 5.47 20.01 -8.34
C ASP A 281 4.07 19.83 -8.95
N ASN A 282 3.89 18.70 -9.63
CA ASN A 282 2.66 18.37 -10.37
C ASN A 282 2.14 16.94 -10.11
N LEU A 283 2.68 16.27 -9.09
CA LEU A 283 2.15 15.02 -8.55
C LEU A 283 1.68 15.25 -7.12
N THR A 284 0.42 14.92 -6.83
CA THR A 284 -0.16 14.98 -5.48
C THR A 284 -0.58 13.60 -5.00
N ILE A 285 -0.22 13.24 -3.77
CA ILE A 285 -0.68 12.00 -3.12
C ILE A 285 -1.60 12.41 -1.98
N THR A 286 -2.82 11.87 -1.93
CA THR A 286 -3.82 12.27 -0.92
C THR A 286 -4.08 11.19 0.12
N SER A 287 -4.74 11.55 1.21
CA SER A 287 -5.16 10.63 2.26
C SER A 287 -6.49 11.05 2.89
N LYS A 288 -7.02 10.21 3.76
CA LYS A 288 -8.15 10.49 4.67
C LYS A 288 -7.84 9.85 6.03
N SER A 289 -8.74 9.99 7.00
CA SER A 289 -8.55 9.53 8.38
C SER A 289 -8.13 8.06 8.54
N ASP A 290 -8.56 7.20 7.62
CA ASP A 290 -8.41 5.74 7.68
C ASP A 290 -7.74 5.14 6.42
N SER A 291 -7.27 5.95 5.48
CA SER A 291 -6.66 5.46 4.22
C SER A 291 -5.66 6.46 3.67
N TYR A 292 -4.51 5.96 3.23
CA TYR A 292 -3.39 6.79 2.80
C TYR A 292 -2.95 6.35 1.40
N GLY A 293 -2.92 7.29 0.45
CA GLY A 293 -2.37 7.05 -0.88
C GLY A 293 -0.90 6.68 -0.76
N SER A 294 -0.44 5.76 -1.61
CA SER A 294 0.93 5.23 -1.50
C SER A 294 1.66 5.31 -2.83
N LEU A 295 2.86 5.88 -2.79
CA LEU A 295 3.82 5.89 -3.88
C LEU A 295 5.11 5.21 -3.43
N ARG A 296 5.61 4.27 -4.22
CA ARG A 296 6.94 3.69 -4.08
C ARG A 296 7.67 3.79 -5.41
N VAL A 297 8.83 4.44 -5.40
CA VAL A 297 9.74 4.53 -6.55
C VAL A 297 10.98 3.71 -6.23
N ASP A 298 11.30 2.73 -7.08
CA ASP A 298 12.49 1.87 -6.93
C ASP A 298 13.71 2.46 -7.66
N GLY A 299 13.53 3.26 -8.71
CA GLY A 299 14.58 4.05 -9.35
C GLY A 299 14.72 5.45 -8.76
N THR A 300 15.07 6.43 -9.61
CA THR A 300 15.31 7.82 -9.21
C THR A 300 14.02 8.62 -9.26
N ALA A 301 13.73 9.40 -8.21
CA ALA A 301 12.68 10.40 -8.23
C ALA A 301 13.26 11.81 -8.42
N THR A 302 12.85 12.48 -9.51
CA THR A 302 13.31 13.81 -9.89
C THR A 302 12.18 14.83 -9.77
N GLY A 303 12.49 15.95 -9.11
CA GLY A 303 11.58 17.06 -8.87
C GLY A 303 10.72 16.87 -7.62
N LEU A 304 9.87 17.86 -7.34
CA LEU A 304 9.08 17.92 -6.11
C LEU A 304 7.72 17.23 -6.28
N VAL A 305 7.28 16.57 -5.22
CA VAL A 305 5.96 15.92 -5.10
C VAL A 305 5.26 16.51 -3.88
N THR A 306 3.94 16.59 -3.93
CA THR A 306 3.11 16.99 -2.78
C THR A 306 2.41 15.78 -2.16
N TYR A 307 2.50 15.62 -0.85
CA TYR A 307 1.74 14.63 -0.08
C TYR A 307 0.76 15.37 0.85
N GLU A 308 -0.54 15.17 0.66
CA GLU A 308 -1.61 15.71 1.49
C GLU A 308 -2.01 14.68 2.56
N ARG A 309 -1.45 14.85 3.76
CA ARG A 309 -1.67 13.95 4.90
C ARG A 309 -2.81 14.44 5.80
N PHE A 310 -3.83 13.61 6.00
CA PHE A 310 -4.88 13.86 6.99
C PHE A 310 -4.28 13.91 8.40
N THR A 311 -4.62 14.95 9.15
CA THR A 311 -4.07 15.19 10.49
C THR A 311 -5.19 15.65 11.44
N MET A 312 -5.26 15.02 12.62
CA MET A 312 -6.33 15.26 13.59
C MET A 312 -6.38 16.70 14.12
N MET A 313 -7.56 17.06 14.62
CA MET A 313 -7.85 18.38 15.16
C MET A 313 -7.23 18.64 16.54
N ASP A 314 -7.18 19.91 16.93
CA ASP A 314 -6.87 20.33 18.29
C ASP A 314 -7.75 19.60 19.34
N GLY A 315 -7.16 19.32 20.50
CA GLY A 315 -7.75 18.48 21.56
C GLY A 315 -7.44 16.99 21.40
N VAL A 316 -7.43 16.46 20.18
CA VAL A 316 -7.00 15.08 19.89
C VAL A 316 -5.51 15.05 19.58
N ASN A 317 -5.05 15.94 18.69
CA ASN A 317 -3.70 15.94 18.11
C ASN A 317 -3.37 14.67 17.32
N ASP A 318 -2.28 14.71 16.57
CA ASP A 318 -1.74 13.56 15.85
C ASP A 318 -0.21 13.52 16.00
N LEU A 319 0.36 12.33 15.92
CA LEU A 319 1.80 12.12 15.81
C LEU A 319 2.12 11.86 14.34
N VAL A 320 2.92 12.75 13.77
CA VAL A 320 3.17 12.80 12.33
C VAL A 320 4.66 12.83 12.04
N SER A 321 5.06 12.51 10.83
CA SER A 321 6.39 12.69 10.28
C SER A 321 6.27 13.19 8.85
N ALA A 322 7.35 13.73 8.29
CA ALA A 322 7.37 14.14 6.89
C ALA A 322 7.55 12.91 5.98
N PRO A 323 6.58 12.59 5.09
CA PRO A 323 6.70 11.48 4.14
C PRO A 323 7.62 11.81 2.94
N LEU A 324 8.21 13.00 2.94
CA LEU A 324 9.04 13.60 1.90
C LEU A 324 10.21 14.32 2.58
N SER A 325 11.31 14.52 1.87
CA SER A 325 12.52 15.17 2.41
C SER A 325 12.74 16.59 1.84
N GLY A 326 13.59 17.37 2.51
CA GLY A 326 13.98 18.71 2.06
C GLY A 326 12.94 19.80 2.33
N ILE A 327 12.04 19.58 3.30
CA ILE A 327 10.98 20.53 3.66
C ILE A 327 11.46 21.39 4.82
N THR A 328 11.43 22.72 4.66
CA THR A 328 11.62 23.65 5.78
C THR A 328 10.29 23.95 6.46
N PHE A 329 10.32 24.24 7.76
CA PHE A 329 9.12 24.61 8.51
C PHE A 329 8.54 25.94 8.02
N GLY A 330 9.39 26.87 7.57
CA GLY A 330 8.96 28.14 6.98
C GLY A 330 8.11 27.95 5.71
N GLU A 331 8.51 27.05 4.81
CA GLU A 331 7.72 26.69 3.62
C GLU A 331 6.45 25.94 4.01
N PHE A 332 6.58 24.95 4.90
CA PHE A 332 5.47 24.12 5.36
C PHE A 332 4.36 24.93 6.03
N ALA A 333 4.70 25.90 6.87
CA ALA A 333 3.76 26.67 7.69
C ALA A 333 3.64 28.15 7.26
N SER A 334 4.12 28.50 6.07
CA SER A 334 4.09 29.86 5.52
C SER A 334 2.71 30.49 5.63
N SER A 335 2.66 31.79 5.94
CA SER A 335 1.40 32.56 6.04
C SER A 335 0.62 32.65 4.73
N THR A 336 1.26 32.36 3.60
CA THR A 336 0.64 32.27 2.27
C THR A 336 0.61 30.85 1.71
N GLY A 337 1.08 29.86 2.48
CA GLY A 337 1.20 28.46 2.06
C GLY A 337 -0.09 27.66 2.29
N ALA A 338 -0.16 26.47 1.69
CA ALA A 338 -1.34 25.59 1.71
C ALA A 338 -1.80 25.19 3.12
N ASN A 339 -0.90 25.20 4.12
CA ASN A 339 -1.21 24.77 5.48
C ASN A 339 -1.60 25.89 6.44
N ASN A 340 -1.52 27.16 6.04
CA ASN A 340 -1.71 28.27 6.97
C ASN A 340 -3.06 28.21 7.71
N ASP A 341 -4.12 27.90 6.96
CA ASP A 341 -5.49 27.86 7.45
C ASP A 341 -5.85 26.48 8.04
N SER A 342 -5.11 25.44 7.66
CA SER A 342 -5.30 24.07 8.16
C SER A 342 -4.67 23.86 9.54
N LEU A 343 -3.47 24.40 9.77
CA LEU A 343 -2.74 24.26 11.03
C LEU A 343 -3.41 25.05 12.14
N TYR A 344 -3.61 24.42 13.29
CA TYR A 344 -4.03 25.13 14.48
C TYR A 344 -2.91 26.07 14.96
N PHE A 345 -3.28 27.23 15.49
CA PHE A 345 -2.35 28.24 16.00
C PHE A 345 -2.80 28.77 17.37
N SER A 346 -1.84 29.33 18.11
CA SER A 346 -2.13 29.97 19.40
C SER A 346 -3.06 31.17 19.24
N GLN A 347 -4.05 31.32 20.13
CA GLN A 347 -4.97 32.47 20.10
C GLN A 347 -4.28 33.84 20.14
N ASN A 348 -3.07 33.90 20.70
CA ASN A 348 -2.32 35.15 20.86
C ASN A 348 -1.23 35.36 19.78
N ASP A 349 -1.00 34.36 18.93
CA ASP A 349 0.03 34.42 17.88
C ASP A 349 -0.29 33.42 16.76
N THR A 350 -0.72 33.93 15.60
CA THR A 350 -1.11 33.12 14.43
C THR A 350 0.07 32.41 13.76
N ASN A 351 1.30 32.83 14.03
CA ASN A 351 2.51 32.19 13.51
C ASN A 351 3.00 31.07 14.44
N LEU A 352 2.59 31.05 15.71
CA LEU A 352 2.89 29.96 16.62
C LEU A 352 1.93 28.79 16.36
N LYS A 353 2.39 27.83 15.55
CA LYS A 353 1.58 26.70 15.12
C LYS A 353 1.63 25.59 16.16
N LYS A 354 0.54 24.84 16.31
CA LYS A 354 0.49 23.60 17.11
C LYS A 354 1.12 22.44 16.33
N PHE A 355 2.37 22.64 15.97
CA PHE A 355 3.23 21.72 15.25
C PHE A 355 4.63 21.83 15.85
N GLY A 356 5.28 20.71 16.13
CA GLY A 356 6.67 20.74 16.56
C GLY A 356 7.18 19.43 17.16
N PRO A 357 8.49 19.36 17.43
CA PRO A 357 9.16 18.14 17.84
C PRO A 357 8.86 17.78 19.30
N PHE A 358 9.11 16.52 19.63
CA PHE A 358 9.20 16.08 21.00
C PHE A 358 10.56 16.48 21.60
N VAL A 359 10.53 17.26 22.68
CA VAL A 359 11.72 17.80 23.36
C VAL A 359 11.85 17.20 24.75
N LYS A 360 13.06 16.73 25.07
CA LYS A 360 13.42 16.20 26.38
C LYS A 360 13.97 17.31 27.26
N THR A 361 13.13 17.88 28.12
CA THR A 361 13.53 19.00 29.00
C THR A 361 14.04 18.46 30.33
N ALA A 362 15.27 18.86 30.70
CA ALA A 362 15.91 18.44 31.94
C ALA A 362 15.09 18.84 33.17
N GLY A 363 14.91 17.90 34.11
CA GLY A 363 14.16 18.09 35.34
C GLY A 363 12.64 18.19 35.19
N ILE A 364 12.10 18.14 33.96
CA ILE A 364 10.65 18.20 33.71
C ILE A 364 10.15 16.85 33.18
N GLY A 365 10.60 16.46 32.00
CA GLY A 365 9.99 15.35 31.26
C GLY A 365 10.06 15.59 29.75
N GLY A 366 9.22 14.86 29.03
CA GLY A 366 9.00 15.05 27.60
C GLY A 366 7.93 16.09 27.35
N THR A 367 8.21 17.07 26.51
CA THR A 367 7.28 18.15 26.15
C THR A 367 7.27 18.33 24.64
N TYR A 368 6.14 18.72 24.08
CA TYR A 368 6.06 19.08 22.66
C TYR A 368 6.27 20.57 22.48
N ALA A 369 7.27 20.95 21.68
CA ALA A 369 7.43 22.33 21.26
C ALA A 369 6.31 22.70 20.26
N ASN A 370 5.99 23.99 20.24
CA ASN A 370 5.22 24.60 19.17
C ASN A 370 6.17 25.52 18.41
N TRP A 371 6.31 25.31 17.12
CA TRP A 371 7.19 26.12 16.27
C TRP A 371 6.47 27.34 15.71
N HIS A 372 7.24 28.42 15.56
CA HIS A 372 6.81 29.69 15.04
C HIS A 372 7.23 29.83 13.58
N ALA A 373 6.26 29.95 12.66
CA ALA A 373 6.46 29.88 11.21
C ALA A 373 7.51 30.87 10.65
N VAL A 374 7.82 31.93 11.39
CA VAL A 374 8.87 32.91 11.03
C VAL A 374 10.19 32.67 11.77
N ASN A 375 10.15 32.34 13.06
CA ASN A 375 11.37 32.31 13.89
C ASN A 375 12.10 30.98 13.76
N ASP A 376 11.33 29.92 13.54
CA ASP A 376 11.80 28.57 13.31
C ASP A 376 11.71 28.22 11.81
N SER A 377 11.70 29.23 10.93
CA SER A 377 11.49 29.06 9.48
C SER A 377 12.58 28.23 8.80
N ASP A 378 13.81 28.30 9.30
CA ASP A 378 14.97 27.55 8.81
C ASP A 378 15.03 26.10 9.36
N GLU A 379 14.16 25.74 10.31
CA GLU A 379 14.11 24.37 10.84
C GLU A 379 13.66 23.38 9.75
N ILE A 380 14.32 22.23 9.69
CA ILE A 380 14.03 21.20 8.69
C ILE A 380 13.11 20.16 9.31
N LEU A 381 12.09 19.75 8.56
CA LEU A 381 11.32 18.55 8.88
C LEU A 381 12.19 17.34 8.48
N GLU A 382 13.02 16.88 9.42
CA GLU A 382 13.99 15.82 9.17
C GLU A 382 13.30 14.47 8.92
N SER A 383 13.78 13.74 7.92
CA SER A 383 13.26 12.42 7.57
C SER A 383 13.37 11.45 8.74
N GLY A 384 12.25 10.82 9.09
CA GLY A 384 12.15 9.82 10.15
C GLY A 384 12.01 10.41 11.55
N VAL A 385 12.13 11.73 11.71
CA VAL A 385 11.76 12.42 12.96
C VAL A 385 10.25 12.59 13.02
N GLY A 386 9.67 12.37 14.21
CA GLY A 386 8.25 12.61 14.42
C GLY A 386 7.97 13.93 15.16
N TYR A 387 6.79 14.46 14.91
CA TYR A 387 6.27 15.75 15.38
C TYR A 387 4.86 15.54 15.93
N ARG A 388 4.46 16.36 16.90
CA ARG A 388 3.04 16.51 17.22
C ARG A 388 2.45 17.57 16.30
N ALA A 389 1.31 17.28 15.70
CA ALA A 389 0.57 18.23 14.89
C ALA A 389 -0.89 18.33 15.33
N SER A 390 -1.53 19.45 15.03
CA SER A 390 -2.97 19.63 15.17
C SER A 390 -3.49 20.57 14.12
N THR A 391 -4.65 20.22 13.57
CA THR A 391 -5.40 21.06 12.63
C THR A 391 -6.58 21.74 13.31
N VAL A 392 -7.21 22.68 12.61
CA VAL A 392 -8.41 23.37 13.11
C VAL A 392 -9.60 22.41 13.24
N SER A 393 -9.78 21.48 12.30
CA SER A 393 -11.00 20.66 12.19
C SER A 393 -10.80 19.25 11.63
N GLY A 394 -9.58 18.71 11.62
CA GLY A 394 -9.28 17.43 10.97
C GLY A 394 -9.10 17.61 9.48
N ASN A 395 -7.98 18.22 9.09
CA ASN A 395 -7.72 18.66 7.71
C ASN A 395 -6.50 17.96 7.12
N LEU A 396 -6.33 18.10 5.81
CA LEU A 396 -5.10 17.72 5.12
C LEU A 396 -4.00 18.76 5.40
N LEU A 397 -2.79 18.27 5.67
CA LEU A 397 -1.56 19.04 5.68
C LEU A 397 -0.73 18.63 4.46
N SER A 398 -0.34 19.61 3.65
CA SER A 398 0.44 19.46 2.42
C SER A 398 1.93 19.50 2.73
N TYR A 399 2.64 18.43 2.40
CA TYR A 399 4.09 18.31 2.46
C TYR A 399 4.61 18.34 1.02
N THR A 400 5.39 19.34 0.63
CA THR A 400 5.95 19.42 -0.73
C THR A 400 7.46 19.29 -0.66
N GLY A 401 8.01 18.21 -1.21
CA GLY A 401 9.41 17.85 -1.04
C GLY A 401 9.87 16.74 -2.00
N ASN A 402 11.05 16.20 -1.74
CA ASN A 402 11.63 15.13 -2.55
C ASN A 402 11.14 13.76 -2.06
N VAL A 403 10.81 12.85 -2.99
CA VAL A 403 10.48 11.47 -2.67
C VAL A 403 11.72 10.75 -2.14
N VAL A 404 11.59 10.11 -0.98
CA VAL A 404 12.68 9.33 -0.38
C VAL A 404 12.66 7.91 -0.96
N THR A 405 13.70 7.56 -1.72
CA THR A 405 13.87 6.25 -2.34
C THR A 405 14.86 5.34 -1.60
N GLU A 406 15.73 5.92 -0.77
CA GLU A 406 16.84 5.23 -0.10
C GLU A 406 16.56 4.89 1.38
N ASP A 407 17.51 4.18 2.00
CA ASP A 407 17.55 4.00 3.45
C ASP A 407 17.67 5.37 4.18
N VAL A 408 16.99 5.50 5.32
CA VAL A 408 17.03 6.69 6.19
C VAL A 408 17.52 6.29 7.57
N GLU A 409 18.45 7.06 8.12
CA GLU A 409 18.87 6.96 9.52
C GLU A 409 18.38 8.17 10.31
N THR A 410 17.74 7.92 11.45
CA THR A 410 17.26 8.97 12.37
C THR A 410 17.97 8.89 13.71
N ASP A 411 18.37 10.04 14.23
CA ASP A 411 19.01 10.13 15.54
C ASP A 411 18.02 9.87 16.68
N VAL A 412 18.38 8.94 17.57
CA VAL A 412 17.65 8.62 18.79
C VAL A 412 18.60 8.58 19.97
N TYR A 413 18.16 9.00 21.16
CA TYR A 413 19.04 9.03 22.32
C TYR A 413 18.31 8.84 23.64
N PHE A 414 19.05 8.42 24.66
CA PHE A 414 18.61 8.42 26.04
C PHE A 414 19.09 9.69 26.75
N ASN A 415 18.21 10.36 27.49
CA ASN A 415 18.58 11.52 28.29
C ASN A 415 18.29 11.27 29.78
N ILE A 416 19.34 10.96 30.53
CA ILE A 416 19.25 10.63 31.97
C ILE A 416 18.69 11.77 32.83
N ASN A 417 18.75 13.01 32.36
CA ASN A 417 18.33 14.18 33.13
C ASN A 417 16.81 14.48 33.02
N THR A 418 16.01 13.60 32.40
CA THR A 418 14.56 13.79 32.22
C THR A 418 13.76 12.54 32.59
N LEU A 419 12.50 12.72 32.99
CA LEU A 419 11.56 11.64 33.25
C LEU A 419 11.07 10.91 31.98
N ALA A 420 11.33 11.48 30.79
CA ALA A 420 11.05 10.84 29.50
C ALA A 420 12.33 10.33 28.81
N SER A 421 13.32 9.93 29.62
CA SER A 421 14.70 9.64 29.20
C SER A 421 14.81 8.77 27.95
N GLN A 422 14.09 7.64 27.93
CA GLN A 422 14.16 6.64 26.85
C GLN A 422 13.36 6.99 25.58
N TRP A 423 12.34 7.85 25.68
CA TRP A 423 11.32 7.99 24.63
C TRP A 423 11.79 8.87 23.48
N ASN A 424 11.69 8.40 22.25
CA ASN A 424 12.00 9.18 21.04
C ASN A 424 10.80 9.13 20.11
N LEU A 425 10.38 10.29 19.61
CA LEU A 425 9.30 10.40 18.64
C LEU A 425 9.90 10.37 17.23
N VAL A 426 9.56 9.33 16.49
CA VAL A 426 10.03 9.05 15.13
C VAL A 426 8.82 8.81 14.23
N GLY A 427 9.02 8.58 12.94
CA GLY A 427 7.90 8.22 12.07
C GLY A 427 8.31 7.77 10.68
N ASN A 428 7.33 7.38 9.88
CA ASN A 428 7.56 6.90 8.52
C ASN A 428 8.07 8.03 7.60
N PRO A 429 9.31 7.96 7.08
CA PRO A 429 9.88 8.97 6.19
C PRO A 429 9.42 8.84 4.73
N TYR A 430 8.67 7.79 4.39
CA TYR A 430 8.34 7.44 3.00
C TYR A 430 6.93 7.87 2.60
N THR A 431 6.74 8.09 1.30
CA THR A 431 5.42 8.23 0.65
C THR A 431 4.67 6.91 0.50
N SER A 432 5.20 5.82 1.04
CA SER A 432 4.59 4.49 1.07
C SER A 432 4.53 3.95 2.50
N TYR A 433 3.73 2.91 2.71
CA TYR A 433 3.74 2.19 3.97
C TYR A 433 5.09 1.51 4.16
N PHE A 434 5.50 1.21 5.41
CA PHE A 434 6.57 0.24 5.64
C PHE A 434 6.15 -0.85 6.64
N THR A 435 6.75 -2.04 6.51
CA THR A 435 6.47 -3.18 7.39
C THR A 435 7.23 -3.06 8.71
N MET A 436 6.52 -3.16 9.84
CA MET A 436 7.08 -2.94 11.17
C MET A 436 7.97 -4.09 11.69
N THR A 437 7.65 -5.35 11.41
CA THR A 437 8.45 -6.51 11.89
C THR A 437 9.94 -6.42 11.55
N PRO A 438 10.36 -6.19 10.29
CA PRO A 438 11.78 -6.02 9.99
C PRO A 438 12.37 -4.75 10.60
N PHE A 439 11.59 -3.68 10.76
CA PHE A 439 12.00 -2.47 11.48
C PHE A 439 12.35 -2.77 12.94
N LEU A 440 11.51 -3.52 13.67
CA LEU A 440 11.79 -3.93 15.05
C LEU A 440 13.02 -4.85 15.12
N SER A 441 13.09 -5.84 14.23
CA SER A 441 14.18 -6.82 14.22
C SER A 441 15.56 -6.19 14.02
N VAL A 442 15.69 -5.21 13.12
CA VAL A 442 16.98 -4.54 12.84
C VAL A 442 17.34 -3.57 13.97
N ASN A 443 16.36 -2.84 14.49
CA ASN A 443 16.60 -1.80 15.49
C ASN A 443 16.60 -2.28 16.96
N GLN A 444 16.26 -3.55 17.23
CA GLN A 444 16.09 -4.08 18.60
C GLN A 444 17.27 -3.82 19.54
N ASN A 445 18.50 -3.73 19.02
CA ASN A 445 19.69 -3.51 19.84
C ASN A 445 19.76 -2.10 20.44
N LEU A 446 19.08 -1.13 19.81
CA LEU A 446 18.94 0.24 20.31
C LEU A 446 17.87 0.34 21.40
N PHE A 447 16.86 -0.53 21.36
CA PHE A 447 15.67 -0.43 22.19
C PHE A 447 15.85 -0.98 23.60
N GLN A 448 15.18 -0.37 24.58
CA GLN A 448 15.07 -0.97 25.92
C GLN A 448 14.55 -2.40 25.79
N GLU A 449 15.13 -3.31 26.56
CA GLU A 449 14.91 -4.76 26.36
C GLU A 449 13.43 -5.14 26.52
N ASP A 450 12.72 -4.47 27.43
CA ASP A 450 11.29 -4.66 27.70
C ASP A 450 10.36 -3.79 26.84
N LYS A 451 10.90 -3.08 25.83
CA LYS A 451 10.17 -2.12 24.99
C LYS A 451 10.62 -2.15 23.54
N VAL A 452 10.96 -3.34 23.04
CA VAL A 452 11.19 -3.59 21.61
C VAL A 452 9.83 -3.59 20.90
N ALA A 453 9.26 -2.39 20.75
CA ALA A 453 7.90 -2.19 20.24
C ALA A 453 7.72 -0.76 19.73
N VAL A 454 6.66 -0.57 18.95
CA VAL A 454 6.14 0.73 18.54
C VAL A 454 5.02 1.14 19.47
N TYR A 455 5.11 2.34 20.01
CA TYR A 455 4.08 2.94 20.88
C TYR A 455 3.34 4.01 20.10
N ALA A 456 2.15 3.66 19.63
CA ALA A 456 1.33 4.50 18.78
C ALA A 456 0.23 5.21 19.59
N TYR A 457 0.00 6.47 19.32
CA TYR A 457 -1.11 7.22 19.89
C TYR A 457 -2.28 7.20 18.90
N ASN A 458 -3.47 6.80 19.36
CA ASN A 458 -4.66 6.68 18.49
C ASN A 458 -5.62 7.88 18.59
N GLY A 459 -5.21 8.96 19.28
CA GLY A 459 -6.05 10.14 19.54
C GLY A 459 -6.78 10.09 20.89
N THR A 460 -6.87 8.92 21.51
CA THR A 460 -7.52 8.73 22.82
C THR A 460 -6.61 8.03 23.82
N ASP A 461 -5.92 6.98 23.38
CA ASP A 461 -5.07 6.14 24.20
C ASP A 461 -3.83 5.69 23.42
N TRP A 462 -2.94 5.00 24.12
CA TRP A 462 -1.75 4.38 23.58
C TRP A 462 -2.03 2.94 23.18
N THR A 463 -1.57 2.57 22.00
CA THR A 463 -1.60 1.19 21.50
C THR A 463 -0.16 0.75 21.25
N ILE A 464 0.16 -0.45 21.72
CA ILE A 464 1.50 -1.02 21.60
C ILE A 464 1.48 -2.07 20.48
N TYR A 465 2.41 -1.92 19.54
CA TYR A 465 2.59 -2.83 18.43
C TYR A 465 3.97 -3.48 18.52
N ASN A 466 4.00 -4.81 18.63
CA ASN A 466 5.21 -5.63 18.63
C ASN A 466 5.06 -6.79 17.63
N ASN A 467 5.90 -7.83 17.71
CA ASN A 467 5.86 -8.93 16.75
C ASN A 467 4.57 -9.76 16.82
N ASN A 468 3.81 -9.72 17.92
CA ASN A 468 2.54 -10.45 18.03
C ASN A 468 1.39 -9.85 17.21
N ASN A 469 1.40 -8.52 17.06
CA ASN A 469 0.29 -7.74 16.49
C ASN A 469 0.79 -6.71 15.46
N ALA A 470 1.86 -7.05 14.74
CA ALA A 470 2.54 -6.11 13.86
C ALA A 470 1.65 -5.59 12.72
N VAL A 471 1.79 -4.29 12.43
CA VAL A 471 1.07 -3.61 11.34
C VAL A 471 2.02 -2.94 10.35
N ASN A 472 1.51 -2.56 9.18
CA ASN A 472 2.22 -1.64 8.30
C ASN A 472 1.99 -0.20 8.76
N ILE A 473 3.05 0.60 8.79
CA ILE A 473 3.01 2.00 9.27
C ILE A 473 2.77 2.91 8.08
N ALA A 474 1.71 3.73 8.15
CA ALA A 474 1.27 4.61 7.06
C ALA A 474 2.29 5.73 6.74
N PRO A 475 2.28 6.28 5.51
CA PRO A 475 3.12 7.42 5.14
C PRO A 475 2.99 8.58 6.12
N GLY A 476 4.13 9.07 6.62
CA GLY A 476 4.17 10.17 7.59
C GLY A 476 3.51 9.87 8.94
N GLN A 477 3.22 8.61 9.28
CA GLN A 477 2.72 8.28 10.62
C GLN A 477 3.85 8.35 11.66
N GLY A 478 3.65 9.13 12.71
CA GLY A 478 4.55 9.24 13.85
C GLY A 478 4.23 8.24 14.97
N PHE A 479 5.26 7.81 15.69
CA PHE A 479 5.17 6.87 16.81
C PHE A 479 6.38 6.96 17.75
N TYR A 480 6.23 6.43 18.96
CA TYR A 480 7.30 6.39 19.94
C TYR A 480 8.08 5.07 19.94
N VAL A 481 9.39 5.19 20.17
CA VAL A 481 10.28 4.08 20.52
C VAL A 481 11.07 4.41 21.79
N ALA A 482 11.43 3.39 22.57
CA ALA A 482 12.21 3.55 23.79
C ALA A 482 13.63 3.01 23.60
N VAL A 483 14.66 3.84 23.79
CA VAL A 483 16.07 3.44 23.62
C VAL A 483 16.79 3.18 24.95
N LYS A 484 17.81 2.32 24.92
CA LYS A 484 18.64 1.94 26.08
C LYS A 484 19.41 3.12 26.66
N GLU A 485 19.73 3.05 27.95
CA GLU A 485 20.45 4.10 28.67
C GLU A 485 21.86 4.36 28.12
N ASP A 486 22.52 3.34 27.57
CA ASP A 486 23.84 3.45 26.94
C ASP A 486 23.83 4.18 25.58
N ILE A 487 22.65 4.42 25.00
CA ILE A 487 22.45 5.26 23.80
C ILE A 487 22.39 6.75 24.18
N ALA A 488 23.29 7.20 25.05
CA ALA A 488 23.37 8.61 25.45
C ALA A 488 23.99 9.52 24.36
N ASN A 489 24.68 8.93 23.37
CA ASN A 489 25.45 9.64 22.33
C ASN A 489 24.89 9.45 20.90
N LEU A 490 23.56 9.62 20.73
CA LEU A 490 22.85 9.52 19.43
C LEU A 490 23.06 8.17 18.71
N GLY A 491 22.16 7.22 18.97
CA GLY A 491 22.00 6.02 18.16
C GLY A 491 21.34 6.31 16.82
N LYS A 492 21.60 5.46 15.82
CA LYS A 492 21.06 5.57 14.47
C LYS A 492 19.94 4.55 14.27
N LEU A 493 18.70 5.03 14.34
CA LEU A 493 17.52 4.23 14.04
C LEU A 493 17.38 4.12 12.51
N GLU A 494 17.35 2.89 11.99
CA GLU A 494 17.28 2.64 10.56
C GLU A 494 15.84 2.49 10.08
N PHE A 495 15.52 3.12 8.95
CA PHE A 495 14.38 2.85 8.08
C PHE A 495 14.95 2.39 6.74
N ARG A 496 14.68 1.14 6.33
CA ARG A 496 15.22 0.63 5.06
C ARG A 496 14.22 0.69 3.93
N GLU A 497 14.71 1.02 2.74
CA GLU A 497 13.90 1.13 1.54
C GLU A 497 13.25 -0.20 1.14
N SER A 498 13.90 -1.33 1.46
CA SER A 498 13.36 -2.69 1.29
C SER A 498 12.09 -2.97 2.12
N TRP A 499 11.79 -2.17 3.13
CA TRP A 499 10.59 -2.32 3.97
C TRP A 499 9.38 -1.59 3.43
N ARG A 500 9.54 -0.75 2.40
CA ARG A 500 8.46 -0.02 1.73
C ARG A 500 7.43 -0.98 1.10
N ARG A 501 6.15 -0.66 1.20
CA ARG A 501 5.01 -1.44 0.69
C ARG A 501 3.95 -0.52 0.09
N VAL A 502 3.39 -0.93 -1.04
CA VAL A 502 2.26 -0.27 -1.71
C VAL A 502 0.95 -1.01 -1.36
N VAL A 503 0.54 -0.93 -0.10
CA VAL A 503 -0.63 -1.64 0.45
C VAL A 503 -1.56 -0.66 1.13
N ASN A 504 -2.87 -0.94 1.18
CA ASN A 504 -3.85 -0.21 1.99
C ASN A 504 -4.42 -1.09 3.12
N SER A 505 -3.70 -2.18 3.41
CA SER A 505 -3.87 -3.27 4.37
C SER A 505 -3.39 -4.55 3.66
N ASP A 506 -2.60 -5.30 4.42
CA ASP A 506 -2.08 -6.65 4.23
C ASP A 506 -1.84 -7.29 2.83
N ASP A 507 -0.63 -7.83 2.63
CA ASP A 507 -0.34 -8.83 1.57
C ASP A 507 0.23 -10.16 2.12
N PHE A 508 -0.06 -10.49 3.40
CA PHE A 508 0.13 -11.83 3.97
C PHE A 508 -0.40 -12.83 2.95
N ILE A 509 0.48 -13.71 2.50
CA ILE A 509 0.09 -14.92 1.78
C ILE A 509 -1.10 -15.51 2.52
N ALA A 510 -2.28 -15.49 1.89
CA ALA A 510 -3.48 -16.08 2.44
C ALA A 510 -3.20 -17.54 2.81
N GLY A 511 -3.24 -17.86 4.11
CA GLY A 511 -2.93 -19.19 4.65
C GLY A 511 -1.82 -19.26 5.70
N ARG A 512 -1.15 -18.16 6.06
CA ARG A 512 -0.29 -18.08 7.26
C ARG A 512 -0.92 -17.22 8.34
N THR A 513 -1.96 -17.71 9.00
CA THR A 513 -2.20 -17.32 10.38
C THR A 513 -1.14 -18.04 11.21
N GLU A 514 -0.13 -17.33 11.73
CA GLU A 514 0.41 -17.78 13.01
C GLU A 514 -0.78 -17.75 13.96
N THR A 515 -1.20 -18.92 14.47
CA THR A 515 -2.22 -19.01 15.51
C THR A 515 -1.63 -18.43 16.78
N ASN A 516 -1.58 -17.10 16.85
CA ASN A 516 -1.36 -16.39 18.10
C ASN A 516 -2.65 -16.53 18.90
N TYR A 517 -2.64 -17.46 19.86
CA TYR A 517 -3.67 -17.48 20.88
C TYR A 517 -3.55 -16.20 21.71
N PHE A 518 -4.68 -15.58 22.01
CA PHE A 518 -4.75 -14.22 22.50
C PHE A 518 -5.82 -14.12 23.59
N LEU A 519 -5.46 -13.40 24.66
CA LEU A 519 -6.33 -13.10 25.78
C LEU A 519 -6.12 -11.65 26.20
N ASP A 520 -7.16 -10.83 26.07
CA ASP A 520 -7.21 -9.45 26.54
C ASP A 520 -8.02 -9.37 27.83
N ILE A 521 -7.40 -8.88 28.91
CA ILE A 521 -8.04 -8.67 30.20
C ILE A 521 -8.29 -7.17 30.38
N ALA A 522 -9.55 -6.80 30.56
CA ALA A 522 -9.96 -5.43 30.85
C ALA A 522 -10.03 -5.15 32.35
N LEU A 523 -9.63 -3.94 32.70
CA LEU A 523 -9.88 -3.27 33.96
C LEU A 523 -10.93 -2.19 33.75
N ASN A 524 -12.09 -2.38 34.35
CA ASN A 524 -13.20 -1.43 34.30
C ASN A 524 -13.37 -0.75 35.66
N ALA A 525 -13.66 0.55 35.64
CA ALA A 525 -14.08 1.31 36.82
C ALA A 525 -15.32 2.11 36.47
N ASP A 526 -16.33 2.06 37.34
CA ASP A 526 -17.63 2.72 37.12
C ASP A 526 -18.28 2.33 35.77
N ASP A 527 -18.13 1.05 35.40
CA ASP A 527 -18.65 0.43 34.17
C ASP A 527 -18.07 0.99 32.85
N GLU A 528 -16.91 1.66 32.91
CA GLU A 528 -16.10 2.08 31.76
C GLU A 528 -14.72 1.40 31.78
N GLU A 529 -14.22 0.98 30.60
CA GLU A 529 -12.86 0.47 30.46
C GLU A 529 -11.86 1.58 30.76
N LYS A 530 -10.88 1.30 31.62
CA LYS A 530 -9.81 2.23 31.99
C LYS A 530 -8.43 1.77 31.52
N HIS A 531 -8.25 0.47 31.37
CA HIS A 531 -7.02 -0.14 30.86
C HIS A 531 -7.28 -1.58 30.45
N SER A 532 -6.44 -2.12 29.58
CA SER A 532 -6.40 -3.54 29.21
C SER A 532 -4.97 -4.08 29.32
N ASN A 533 -4.83 -5.40 29.38
CA ASN A 533 -3.56 -6.10 29.34
C ASN A 533 -3.70 -7.32 28.42
N GLN A 534 -2.70 -7.53 27.57
CA GLN A 534 -2.74 -8.55 26.53
C GLN A 534 -1.75 -9.68 26.82
N LEU A 535 -2.26 -10.91 26.74
CA LEU A 535 -1.47 -12.14 26.81
C LEU A 535 -1.54 -12.83 25.45
N TYR A 536 -0.38 -13.17 24.90
CA TYR A 536 -0.24 -13.97 23.68
C TYR A 536 0.37 -15.33 24.03
N PHE A 537 -0.04 -16.37 23.31
CA PHE A 537 0.55 -17.70 23.41
C PHE A 537 0.93 -18.20 22.02
N ASN A 538 2.23 -18.41 21.80
CA ASN A 538 2.79 -18.87 20.53
C ASN A 538 4.13 -19.60 20.74
N GLU A 539 4.82 -19.94 19.64
CA GLU A 539 6.08 -20.67 19.68
C GLU A 539 7.30 -19.83 20.08
N TYR A 540 7.16 -18.50 20.12
CA TYR A 540 8.23 -17.57 20.48
C TYR A 540 8.20 -17.16 21.95
N GLY A 541 7.10 -17.45 22.65
CA GLY A 541 6.93 -17.15 24.06
C GLY A 541 7.72 -18.09 24.97
N THR A 542 8.27 -17.54 26.04
CA THR A 542 8.94 -18.23 27.13
C THR A 542 8.44 -17.67 28.46
N ASN A 543 8.89 -18.26 29.58
CA ASN A 543 8.58 -17.70 30.90
C ASN A 543 9.41 -16.46 31.25
N ASN A 544 10.44 -16.14 30.47
CA ASN A 544 11.32 -14.98 30.67
C ASN A 544 11.05 -13.91 29.59
N LEU A 545 11.81 -12.82 29.62
CA LEU A 545 11.63 -11.70 28.70
C LEU A 545 11.90 -12.10 27.23
N ASP A 546 10.87 -12.05 26.41
CA ASP A 546 10.93 -12.28 24.97
C ASP A 546 10.99 -10.97 24.20
N LYS A 547 12.22 -10.54 23.87
CA LYS A 547 12.47 -9.27 23.17
C LYS A 547 11.71 -9.21 21.85
N GLY A 548 10.84 -8.21 21.72
CA GLY A 548 10.01 -8.00 20.53
C GLY A 548 8.63 -8.65 20.60
N TYR A 549 8.36 -9.46 21.64
CA TYR A 549 7.08 -10.13 21.89
C TYR A 549 6.49 -9.67 23.22
N ASP A 550 7.31 -9.41 24.23
CA ASP A 550 6.92 -8.71 25.45
C ASP A 550 7.05 -7.19 25.30
N SER A 551 6.16 -6.45 25.95
CA SER A 551 6.22 -4.98 25.94
C SER A 551 5.65 -4.37 27.22
N SER A 552 6.46 -3.57 27.90
CA SER A 552 6.07 -2.80 29.08
C SER A 552 5.13 -1.65 28.73
N ILE A 553 4.30 -1.26 29.71
CA ILE A 553 3.37 -0.12 29.63
C ILE A 553 4.07 1.18 29.21
N TYR A 554 3.32 2.02 28.48
CA TYR A 554 3.73 3.38 28.17
C TYR A 554 3.46 4.31 29.36
N GLY A 555 4.51 4.79 30.03
CA GLY A 555 4.38 5.81 31.06
C GLY A 555 3.46 5.43 32.23
N LEU A 556 2.79 6.42 32.82
CA LEU A 556 1.73 6.23 33.82
C LEU A 556 0.38 6.50 33.14
N ASN A 557 -0.62 5.64 33.34
CA ASN A 557 -1.96 5.87 32.84
C ASN A 557 -2.61 7.05 33.58
N GLU A 558 -3.01 8.09 32.85
CA GLU A 558 -3.59 9.32 33.40
C GLU A 558 -4.92 9.10 34.13
N SER A 559 -5.64 8.01 33.81
CA SER A 559 -6.87 7.64 34.49
C SER A 559 -6.67 7.26 35.97
N GLY A 560 -5.41 7.00 36.38
CA GLY A 560 -5.08 6.49 37.71
C GLY A 560 -5.35 4.99 37.88
N TYR A 561 -5.75 4.31 36.82
CA TYR A 561 -5.95 2.86 36.77
C TYR A 561 -4.90 2.21 35.88
N THR A 562 -4.27 1.12 36.31
CA THR A 562 -3.32 0.39 35.45
C THR A 562 -3.41 -1.09 35.74
N LEU A 563 -3.54 -1.86 34.67
CA LEU A 563 -3.47 -3.32 34.69
C LEU A 563 -2.21 -3.75 33.96
N PHE A 564 -1.41 -4.61 34.57
CA PHE A 564 -0.18 -5.11 33.95
C PHE A 564 0.12 -6.51 34.44
N THR A 565 0.91 -7.26 33.68
CA THR A 565 1.42 -8.57 34.10
C THR A 565 2.90 -8.49 34.43
N GLN A 566 3.41 -9.60 34.98
CA GLN A 566 4.84 -9.80 35.20
C GLN A 566 5.30 -11.06 34.51
N LEU A 567 6.59 -11.08 34.15
CA LEU A 567 7.26 -12.29 33.73
C LEU A 567 7.09 -13.40 34.77
N VAL A 568 6.78 -14.60 34.28
CA VAL A 568 6.61 -15.81 35.10
C VAL A 568 7.96 -16.19 35.74
N GLU A 569 9.04 -16.04 34.98
CA GLU A 569 10.43 -16.20 35.40
C GLU A 569 11.28 -14.98 35.02
N GLY A 570 12.29 -14.65 35.82
CA GLY A 570 13.22 -13.56 35.53
C GLY A 570 12.91 -12.26 36.28
N ASN A 571 12.94 -11.13 35.58
CA ASN A 571 12.87 -9.82 36.22
C ASN A 571 11.42 -9.39 36.50
N THR A 572 11.00 -9.52 37.75
CA THR A 572 9.68 -9.12 38.27
C THR A 572 9.54 -7.61 38.51
N SER A 573 10.42 -6.76 37.98
CA SER A 573 10.24 -5.31 38.03
C SER A 573 9.55 -4.74 36.78
N TYR A 574 9.49 -5.50 35.69
CA TYR A 574 8.77 -5.08 34.49
C TYR A 574 7.25 -5.07 34.73
N LYS A 575 6.60 -4.06 34.15
CA LYS A 575 5.14 -3.90 34.15
C LYS A 575 4.66 -4.08 32.72
N LEU A 576 4.39 -5.33 32.35
CA LEU A 576 4.08 -5.71 30.98
C LEU A 576 2.65 -5.31 30.62
N ALA A 577 2.48 -4.62 29.51
CA ALA A 577 1.19 -4.39 28.86
C ALA A 577 0.85 -5.54 27.90
N ILE A 578 1.89 -6.08 27.26
CA ILE A 578 1.84 -7.28 26.42
C ILE A 578 2.84 -8.27 27.01
N GLN A 579 2.38 -9.48 27.30
CA GLN A 579 3.25 -10.60 27.66
C GLN A 579 2.98 -11.79 26.74
N THR A 580 4.04 -12.43 26.29
CA THR A 580 3.99 -13.62 25.43
C THR A 580 4.45 -14.83 26.21
N LEU A 581 3.75 -15.93 26.05
CA LEU A 581 3.99 -17.19 26.74
C LEU A 581 3.99 -18.34 25.73
N SER A 582 4.50 -19.49 26.13
CA SER A 582 4.50 -20.63 25.23
C SER A 582 3.08 -21.17 25.05
N GLN A 583 2.69 -21.47 23.82
CA GLN A 583 1.42 -22.16 23.54
C GLN A 583 1.30 -23.55 24.19
N ASP A 584 2.42 -24.17 24.57
CA ASP A 584 2.41 -25.45 25.27
C ASP A 584 1.84 -25.32 26.69
N GLU A 585 1.93 -24.13 27.28
CA GLU A 585 1.45 -23.84 28.63
C GLU A 585 -0.06 -23.85 28.74
N ILE A 586 -0.79 -23.51 27.66
CA ILE A 586 -2.26 -23.57 27.66
C ILE A 586 -2.80 -24.93 27.24
N SER A 587 -1.99 -25.73 26.54
CA SER A 587 -2.41 -27.03 25.98
C SER A 587 -2.05 -28.23 26.85
N GLY A 588 -1.03 -28.11 27.70
CA GLY A 588 -0.51 -29.21 28.51
C GLY A 588 -0.41 -28.96 30.01
N GLU A 589 0.05 -27.79 30.43
CA GLU A 589 0.27 -27.44 31.84
C GLU A 589 -0.71 -26.33 32.29
N GLU A 590 -0.60 -25.88 33.53
CA GLU A 590 -1.28 -24.68 34.01
C GLU A 590 -0.23 -23.58 34.08
N VAL A 591 -0.54 -22.40 33.53
CA VAL A 591 0.30 -21.21 33.70
C VAL A 591 -0.33 -20.23 34.67
N SER A 592 0.48 -19.81 35.64
CA SER A 592 0.13 -18.81 36.64
C SER A 592 0.85 -17.49 36.32
N VAL A 593 0.08 -16.47 35.91
CA VAL A 593 0.59 -15.14 35.57
C VAL A 593 0.20 -14.16 36.66
N GLN A 594 1.18 -13.48 37.26
CA GLN A 594 0.90 -12.46 38.26
C GLN A 594 0.29 -11.22 37.61
N LEU A 595 -0.89 -10.81 38.07
CA LEU A 595 -1.58 -9.62 37.63
C LEU A 595 -1.38 -8.49 38.66
N GLY A 596 -0.83 -7.37 38.19
CA GLY A 596 -0.65 -6.14 38.94
C GLY A 596 -1.79 -5.16 38.66
N LEU A 597 -2.34 -4.57 39.72
CA LEU A 597 -3.42 -3.59 39.65
C LEU A 597 -3.06 -2.32 40.42
N ILE A 598 -3.13 -1.18 39.73
CA ILE A 598 -3.10 0.16 40.32
C ILE A 598 -4.51 0.73 40.23
N ALA A 599 -5.08 1.12 41.37
CA ALA A 599 -6.41 1.73 41.44
C ALA A 599 -6.59 2.55 42.74
N PRO A 600 -7.35 3.66 42.73
CA PRO A 600 -7.68 4.41 43.93
C PRO A 600 -8.55 3.62 44.93
N GLU A 601 -8.54 4.04 46.19
CA GLU A 601 -9.43 3.53 47.24
C GLU A 601 -10.90 3.95 47.01
N GLY A 602 -11.85 3.11 47.44
CA GLY A 602 -13.28 3.41 47.43
C GLY A 602 -13.94 3.31 46.05
N LYS A 603 -13.31 2.63 45.09
CA LYS A 603 -13.78 2.50 43.71
C LYS A 603 -14.36 1.11 43.45
N LYS A 604 -15.47 1.04 42.72
CA LYS A 604 -16.02 -0.21 42.19
C LYS A 604 -15.20 -0.59 40.96
N ILE A 605 -14.51 -1.72 41.05
CA ILE A 605 -13.62 -2.25 40.01
C ILE A 605 -14.18 -3.55 39.49
N SER A 606 -14.02 -3.78 38.18
CA SER A 606 -14.33 -5.05 37.54
C SER A 606 -13.16 -5.53 36.67
N ILE A 607 -12.76 -6.78 36.84
CA ILE A 607 -11.75 -7.47 36.01
C ILE A 607 -12.48 -8.52 35.17
N SER A 608 -12.26 -8.50 33.87
CA SER A 608 -12.98 -9.34 32.92
C SER A 608 -12.16 -9.67 31.68
N ILE A 609 -12.51 -10.75 30.99
CA ILE A 609 -12.03 -10.99 29.62
C ILE A 609 -12.73 -9.99 28.70
N LYS A 610 -11.95 -9.18 27.99
CA LYS A 610 -12.42 -8.24 26.97
C LYS A 610 -12.62 -8.94 25.64
N GLU A 611 -11.59 -9.65 25.21
CA GLU A 611 -11.55 -10.37 23.94
C GLU A 611 -10.59 -11.56 24.07
N THR A 612 -10.91 -12.66 23.40
CA THR A 612 -10.03 -13.83 23.33
C THR A 612 -10.36 -14.70 22.13
N ASN A 613 -9.35 -15.37 21.59
CA ASN A 613 -9.51 -16.45 20.60
C ASN A 613 -9.07 -17.82 21.17
N LEU A 614 -8.89 -17.92 22.50
CA LEU A 614 -8.58 -19.19 23.16
C LEU A 614 -9.69 -20.22 22.91
N ASP A 615 -9.31 -21.48 22.83
CA ASP A 615 -10.26 -22.58 22.67
C ASP A 615 -11.28 -22.60 23.83
N SER A 616 -12.52 -22.99 23.52
CA SER A 616 -13.60 -23.06 24.53
C SER A 616 -13.31 -23.99 25.72
N THR A 617 -12.34 -24.90 25.57
CA THR A 617 -11.84 -25.81 26.62
C THR A 617 -10.79 -25.18 27.53
N THR A 618 -10.30 -23.98 27.21
CA THR A 618 -9.32 -23.25 28.04
C THR A 618 -10.05 -22.42 29.08
N LYS A 619 -9.69 -22.62 30.35
CA LYS A 619 -10.25 -21.89 31.49
C LYS A 619 -9.24 -20.87 31.97
N VAL A 620 -9.77 -19.69 32.30
CA VAL A 620 -9.04 -18.54 32.83
C VAL A 620 -9.64 -18.24 34.19
N TYR A 621 -8.95 -18.64 35.25
CA TYR A 621 -9.30 -18.34 36.62
C TYR A 621 -8.53 -17.11 37.11
N LEU A 622 -9.21 -16.24 37.84
CA LEU A 622 -8.60 -15.19 38.64
C LEU A 622 -8.63 -15.64 40.10
N GLU A 623 -7.46 -15.81 40.69
CA GLU A 623 -7.29 -15.99 42.13
C GLU A 623 -7.10 -14.61 42.78
N ASP A 624 -7.96 -14.29 43.75
CA ASP A 624 -7.75 -13.19 44.69
C ASP A 624 -7.15 -13.74 45.98
N THR A 625 -5.83 -13.60 46.14
CA THR A 625 -5.08 -14.14 47.28
C THR A 625 -5.40 -13.43 48.60
N LYS A 626 -6.07 -12.26 48.55
CA LYS A 626 -6.49 -11.54 49.76
C LYS A 626 -7.79 -12.09 50.32
N THR A 627 -8.72 -12.50 49.45
CA THR A 627 -10.02 -13.06 49.84
C THR A 627 -10.04 -14.59 49.79
N ASP A 628 -9.02 -15.22 49.20
CA ASP A 628 -8.94 -16.67 48.92
C ASP A 628 -10.09 -17.13 48.01
N GLU A 629 -10.49 -16.27 47.06
CA GLU A 629 -11.56 -16.52 46.11
C GLU A 629 -11.00 -16.86 44.72
N TRP A 630 -11.60 -17.85 44.07
CA TRP A 630 -11.29 -18.27 42.70
C TRP A 630 -12.48 -17.97 41.81
N ILE A 631 -12.26 -17.17 40.77
CA ILE A 631 -13.31 -16.69 39.87
C ILE A 631 -13.00 -17.16 38.45
N LEU A 632 -13.92 -17.89 37.83
CA LEU A 632 -13.83 -18.26 36.43
C LEU A 632 -14.24 -17.06 35.55
N LEU A 633 -13.25 -16.37 34.97
CA LEU A 633 -13.48 -15.17 34.17
C LEU A 633 -14.17 -15.47 32.82
N ASN A 634 -14.14 -16.72 32.36
CA ASN A 634 -14.89 -17.14 31.16
C ASN A 634 -16.41 -16.97 31.33
N ASP A 635 -16.93 -17.14 32.55
CA ASP A 635 -18.37 -17.12 32.81
C ASP A 635 -18.87 -15.74 33.22
N SER A 636 -18.09 -15.03 34.06
CA SER A 636 -18.52 -13.74 34.61
C SER A 636 -17.33 -12.88 35.08
N PRO A 637 -17.49 -11.54 35.06
CA PRO A 637 -16.45 -10.63 35.53
C PRO A 637 -16.32 -10.65 37.05
N TYR A 638 -15.10 -10.50 37.57
CA TYR A 638 -14.87 -10.32 39.00
C TYR A 638 -15.06 -8.86 39.39
N THR A 639 -16.01 -8.57 40.28
CA THR A 639 -16.33 -7.19 40.71
C THR A 639 -16.19 -7.02 42.21
N PHE A 640 -15.46 -5.99 42.64
CA PHE A 640 -15.24 -5.67 44.04
C PHE A 640 -15.08 -4.17 44.26
N VAL A 641 -15.11 -3.73 45.52
CA VAL A 641 -14.81 -2.34 45.90
C VAL A 641 -13.44 -2.28 46.56
N THR A 642 -12.57 -1.38 46.11
CA THR A 642 -11.24 -1.18 46.71
C THR A 642 -11.39 -0.62 48.13
N THR A 643 -10.87 -1.34 49.11
CA THR A 643 -10.86 -0.89 50.53
C THR A 643 -9.59 -0.13 50.91
N GLU A 644 -8.63 -0.08 50.01
CA GLU A 644 -7.35 0.62 50.14
C GLU A 644 -6.85 0.98 48.72
N ILE A 645 -5.84 1.83 48.63
CA ILE A 645 -5.17 2.11 47.35
C ILE A 645 -4.43 0.84 46.91
N LEU A 646 -4.76 0.33 45.71
CA LEU A 646 -4.02 -0.74 45.08
C LEU A 646 -2.83 -0.14 44.35
N ASN A 647 -1.61 -0.61 44.64
CA ASN A 647 -0.36 -0.03 44.16
C ASN A 647 0.52 -1.05 43.40
N GLY A 648 -0.06 -2.16 42.92
CA GLY A 648 0.68 -3.15 42.15
C GLY A 648 0.28 -4.59 42.45
N LEU A 649 1.26 -5.38 42.88
CA LEU A 649 1.27 -6.84 42.79
C LEU A 649 0.86 -7.54 44.09
N GLY A 650 0.64 -8.84 43.99
CA GLY A 650 0.54 -9.75 45.13
C GLY A 650 -0.88 -10.14 45.53
N ARG A 651 -1.90 -9.54 44.91
CA ARG A 651 -3.31 -9.88 45.15
C ARG A 651 -3.92 -10.79 44.08
N PHE A 652 -3.61 -10.56 42.81
CA PHE A 652 -4.33 -11.19 41.70
C PHE A 652 -3.41 -12.09 40.88
N VAL A 653 -3.78 -13.35 40.72
CA VAL A 653 -3.06 -14.32 39.87
C VAL A 653 -4.02 -14.85 38.83
N LEU A 654 -3.62 -14.83 37.57
CA LEU A 654 -4.34 -15.47 36.47
C LEU A 654 -3.83 -16.89 36.31
N HIS A 655 -4.72 -17.87 36.38
CA HIS A 655 -4.43 -19.28 36.15
C HIS A 655 -5.11 -19.73 34.88
N ILE A 656 -4.32 -20.13 33.90
CA ILE A 656 -4.79 -20.48 32.56
C ILE A 656 -4.40 -21.92 32.29
N SER A 657 -5.39 -22.76 32.00
CA SER A 657 -5.17 -24.15 31.68
C SER A 657 -6.27 -24.70 30.78
N SER A 658 -5.95 -25.75 30.01
CA SER A 658 -7.00 -26.55 29.39
C SER A 658 -7.72 -27.38 30.44
N GLU A 659 -9.02 -27.61 30.29
CA GLU A 659 -9.84 -28.49 31.15
C GLU A 659 -9.25 -29.90 31.38
N LYS A 660 -8.22 -30.29 30.62
CA LYS A 660 -7.56 -31.60 30.74
C LYS A 660 -6.69 -31.77 31.98
N THR A 661 -6.30 -30.71 32.69
CA THR A 661 -5.26 -30.81 33.73
C THR A 661 -5.76 -31.22 35.12
N LEU A 662 -7.06 -31.12 35.41
CA LEU A 662 -7.65 -31.73 36.61
C LEU A 662 -9.07 -32.21 36.30
N GLY A 663 -9.17 -33.22 35.44
CA GLY A 663 -10.39 -34.00 35.33
C GLY A 663 -10.72 -34.66 36.67
N ILE A 664 -11.56 -34.01 37.48
CA ILE A 664 -12.65 -34.75 38.11
C ILE A 664 -13.39 -35.32 36.90
N GLU A 665 -13.16 -36.61 36.60
CA GLU A 665 -13.91 -37.33 35.58
C GLU A 665 -15.38 -36.95 35.74
N ASP A 666 -15.94 -36.36 34.68
CA ASP A 666 -17.35 -36.02 34.54
C ASP A 666 -18.24 -36.84 35.48
N GLU A 667 -18.95 -36.18 36.40
CA GLU A 667 -20.01 -36.76 37.23
C GLU A 667 -21.10 -37.50 36.39
N SER A 668 -21.06 -37.39 35.06
CA SER A 668 -21.92 -38.13 34.14
C SER A 668 -21.60 -39.62 34.00
N GLN A 669 -20.39 -40.10 34.36
CA GLN A 669 -20.02 -41.53 34.27
C GLN A 669 -20.08 -42.32 35.59
N GLU A 670 -20.04 -41.68 36.77
CA GLU A 670 -20.26 -42.35 38.06
C GLU A 670 -21.68 -42.96 38.20
N ASN A 671 -22.63 -42.50 37.38
CA ASN A 671 -24.04 -42.91 37.49
C ASN A 671 -24.40 -44.27 36.87
N GLN A 672 -23.48 -44.95 36.15
CA GLN A 672 -23.80 -46.25 35.53
C GLN A 672 -23.36 -47.47 36.34
N LEU A 673 -22.37 -47.34 37.24
CA LEU A 673 -21.84 -48.44 38.05
C LEU A 673 -21.82 -48.07 39.54
N GLN A 674 -22.76 -48.60 40.31
CA GLN A 674 -22.86 -48.42 41.75
C GLN A 674 -22.08 -49.50 42.50
N ILE A 675 -21.26 -49.10 43.47
CA ILE A 675 -20.50 -50.01 44.34
C ILE A 675 -20.88 -49.72 45.79
N TYR A 676 -21.31 -50.75 46.51
CA TYR A 676 -21.66 -50.63 47.92
C TYR A 676 -21.30 -51.89 48.70
N SER A 677 -21.00 -51.72 49.98
CA SER A 677 -20.76 -52.84 50.90
C SER A 677 -22.07 -53.32 51.54
N GLY A 678 -22.16 -54.64 51.73
CA GLY A 678 -23.20 -55.32 52.48
C GLY A 678 -22.59 -56.16 53.61
N ASP A 679 -23.43 -56.96 54.27
CA ASP A 679 -22.95 -57.95 55.25
C ASP A 679 -22.05 -58.97 54.56
N HIS A 680 -20.77 -59.00 54.94
CA HIS A 680 -19.69 -59.81 54.34
C HIS A 680 -19.66 -59.82 52.80
N SER A 681 -20.01 -58.71 52.15
CA SER A 681 -20.01 -58.63 50.68
C SER A 681 -19.73 -57.23 50.13
N ILE A 682 -19.18 -57.17 48.92
CA ILE A 682 -19.15 -55.96 48.07
C ILE A 682 -20.01 -56.23 46.86
N LYS A 683 -21.00 -55.38 46.61
CA LYS A 683 -21.92 -55.49 45.47
C LYS A 683 -21.63 -54.41 44.45
N LEU A 684 -21.57 -54.83 43.19
CA LEU A 684 -21.34 -54.00 42.01
C LEU A 684 -22.61 -54.08 41.16
N LYS A 685 -23.30 -52.96 40.95
CA LYS A 685 -24.53 -52.87 40.16
C LYS A 685 -24.35 -51.94 38.97
N GLY A 686 -24.85 -52.34 37.81
CA GLY A 686 -24.68 -51.67 36.52
C GLY A 686 -24.13 -52.63 35.47
N GLN A 687 -24.08 -52.19 34.20
CA GLN A 687 -23.68 -53.06 33.09
C GLN A 687 -22.16 -53.37 33.13
N LEU A 688 -21.81 -54.56 33.63
CA LEU A 688 -20.45 -55.10 33.67
C LEU A 688 -20.25 -55.98 32.44
N ASN A 689 -19.41 -55.58 31.50
CA ASN A 689 -19.22 -56.32 30.25
C ASN A 689 -18.30 -57.53 30.43
N LYS A 690 -18.35 -58.46 29.47
CA LYS A 690 -17.39 -59.56 29.37
C LYS A 690 -15.94 -59.02 29.37
N ASN A 691 -15.07 -59.67 30.14
CA ASN A 691 -13.68 -59.29 30.42
C ASN A 691 -13.51 -58.08 31.37
N THR A 692 -14.51 -57.75 32.18
CA THR A 692 -14.34 -56.75 33.25
C THR A 692 -13.42 -57.27 34.34
N ASN A 693 -12.36 -56.54 34.65
CA ASN A 693 -11.42 -56.88 35.74
C ASN A 693 -11.80 -56.15 37.03
N LEU A 694 -11.84 -56.89 38.13
CA LEU A 694 -12.12 -56.40 39.47
C LEU A 694 -10.91 -56.65 40.36
N SER A 695 -10.43 -55.61 41.03
CA SER A 695 -9.39 -55.69 42.06
C SER A 695 -9.89 -55.04 43.36
N VAL A 696 -9.58 -55.64 44.51
CA VAL A 696 -9.78 -54.99 45.82
C VAL A 696 -8.43 -54.85 46.51
N PHE A 697 -8.17 -53.66 47.03
CA PHE A 697 -6.94 -53.31 47.74
C PHE A 697 -7.25 -52.94 49.19
N ASP A 698 -6.35 -53.30 50.10
CA ASP A 698 -6.36 -52.78 51.47
C ASP A 698 -5.81 -51.34 51.53
N VAL A 699 -5.88 -50.72 52.72
CA VAL A 699 -5.40 -49.33 52.94
C VAL A 699 -3.89 -49.14 52.72
N GLN A 700 -3.11 -50.24 52.66
CA GLN A 700 -1.68 -50.20 52.38
C GLN A 700 -1.39 -50.40 50.87
N GLY A 701 -2.42 -50.48 50.04
CA GLY A 701 -2.30 -50.67 48.59
C GLY A 701 -2.00 -52.11 48.17
N ARG A 702 -2.11 -53.10 49.07
CA ARG A 702 -1.91 -54.51 48.73
C ARG A 702 -3.18 -55.07 48.10
N GLN A 703 -3.07 -55.74 46.96
CA GLN A 703 -4.21 -56.39 46.30
C GLN A 703 -4.61 -57.66 47.05
N ILE A 704 -5.80 -57.69 47.61
CA ILE A 704 -6.33 -58.82 48.39
C ILE A 704 -7.36 -59.64 47.63
N TYR A 705 -7.88 -59.11 46.52
CA TYR A 705 -8.83 -59.80 45.65
C TYR A 705 -8.60 -59.40 44.20
N TYR A 706 -8.75 -60.37 43.30
CA TYR A 706 -8.77 -60.17 41.87
C TYR A 706 -9.74 -61.16 41.21
N SER A 707 -10.54 -60.68 40.26
CA SER A 707 -11.39 -61.53 39.43
C SER A 707 -11.64 -60.89 38.07
N THR A 708 -11.93 -61.71 37.06
CA THR A 708 -12.37 -61.28 35.74
C THR A 708 -13.75 -61.84 35.45
N ILE A 709 -14.70 -60.97 35.12
CA ILE A 709 -16.07 -61.37 34.78
C ILE A 709 -16.10 -61.82 33.30
N ASN A 710 -16.39 -63.10 33.06
CA ASN A 710 -16.32 -63.71 31.72
C ASN A 710 -17.60 -63.57 30.86
N GLN A 711 -18.60 -62.86 31.36
CA GLN A 711 -19.89 -62.65 30.68
C GLN A 711 -20.46 -61.28 31.06
N THR A 712 -21.33 -60.71 30.22
CA THR A 712 -21.98 -59.45 30.56
C THR A 712 -23.05 -59.67 31.63
N VAL A 713 -22.96 -58.97 32.77
CA VAL A 713 -23.90 -59.04 33.89
C VAL A 713 -24.29 -57.63 34.36
N ASN A 714 -25.47 -57.50 34.97
CA ASN A 714 -25.93 -56.22 35.54
C ASN A 714 -25.66 -56.09 37.06
N GLU A 715 -25.25 -57.19 37.70
CA GLU A 715 -24.86 -57.20 39.10
C GLU A 715 -23.79 -58.28 39.32
N TYR A 716 -22.80 -57.98 40.15
CA TYR A 716 -21.76 -58.92 40.58
C TYR A 716 -21.50 -58.73 42.07
N THR A 717 -21.31 -59.83 42.81
CA THR A 717 -21.04 -59.80 44.25
C THR A 717 -19.69 -60.45 44.55
N ILE A 718 -18.86 -59.75 45.30
CA ILE A 718 -17.62 -60.26 45.88
C ILE A 718 -17.94 -60.70 47.32
N ASP A 719 -17.65 -61.96 47.64
CA ASP A 719 -17.72 -62.48 49.01
C ASP A 719 -16.50 -61.98 49.79
N THR A 720 -16.75 -61.32 50.92
CA THR A 720 -15.71 -60.75 51.78
C THR A 720 -15.69 -61.40 53.15
N VAL A 721 -16.19 -62.63 53.30
CA VAL A 721 -16.20 -63.37 54.59
C VAL A 721 -14.80 -63.52 55.22
N ASN A 722 -13.77 -63.53 54.39
CA ASN A 722 -12.37 -63.67 54.82
C ASN A 722 -11.64 -62.32 54.92
N PHE A 723 -12.33 -61.18 54.74
CA PHE A 723 -11.72 -59.86 54.83
C PHE A 723 -11.97 -59.29 56.22
N SER A 724 -10.96 -58.65 56.81
CA SER A 724 -11.12 -57.96 58.09
C SER A 724 -12.03 -56.73 57.96
N SER A 725 -12.73 -56.32 59.01
CA SER A 725 -13.43 -55.04 59.04
C SER A 725 -12.46 -53.88 58.79
N GLY A 726 -12.82 -52.94 57.90
CA GLY A 726 -11.92 -51.88 57.50
C GLY A 726 -12.30 -51.18 56.20
N ILE A 727 -11.43 -50.25 55.77
CA ILE A 727 -11.57 -49.50 54.52
C ILE A 727 -10.85 -50.26 53.40
N TYR A 728 -11.50 -50.38 52.25
CA TYR A 728 -10.94 -51.00 51.05
C TYR A 728 -11.15 -50.11 49.83
N ILE A 729 -10.29 -50.25 48.83
CA ILE A 729 -10.42 -49.59 47.54
C ILE A 729 -10.76 -50.67 46.50
N VAL A 730 -11.92 -50.52 45.86
CA VAL A 730 -12.36 -51.40 44.77
C VAL A 730 -12.04 -50.72 43.46
N ARG A 731 -11.27 -51.39 42.60
CA ARG A 731 -10.96 -50.94 41.24
C ARG A 731 -11.63 -51.86 40.22
N ILE A 732 -12.33 -51.25 39.27
CA ILE A 732 -13.01 -51.92 38.17
C ILE A 732 -12.38 -51.44 36.87
N VAL A 733 -12.09 -52.36 35.95
CA VAL A 733 -11.73 -52.04 34.57
C VAL A 733 -12.75 -52.71 33.64
N ASN A 734 -13.68 -51.94 33.09
CA ASN A 734 -14.79 -52.41 32.24
C ASN A 734 -14.68 -51.75 30.86
N ASN A 735 -14.48 -52.54 29.79
CA ASN A 735 -14.27 -52.03 28.42
C ASN A 735 -13.20 -50.92 28.29
N GLY A 736 -12.15 -50.96 29.13
CA GLY A 736 -11.07 -49.96 29.14
C GLY A 736 -11.28 -48.81 30.12
N ASN A 737 -12.51 -48.57 30.59
CA ASN A 737 -12.81 -47.56 31.60
C ASN A 737 -12.40 -48.04 32.98
N LYS A 738 -11.73 -47.18 33.76
CA LYS A 738 -11.23 -47.50 35.11
C LYS A 738 -12.02 -46.73 36.16
N ILE A 739 -12.66 -47.43 37.08
CA ILE A 739 -13.38 -46.83 38.22
C ILE A 739 -12.70 -47.29 39.50
N SER A 740 -12.45 -46.37 40.44
CA SER A 740 -11.93 -46.71 41.76
C SER A 740 -12.82 -46.09 42.85
N LYS A 741 -13.36 -46.91 43.77
CA LYS A 741 -14.25 -46.44 44.85
C LYS A 741 -13.85 -47.00 46.20
N ARG A 742 -13.96 -46.14 47.22
CA ARG A 742 -13.77 -46.52 48.63
C ARG A 742 -15.01 -47.24 49.15
N VAL A 743 -14.83 -48.40 49.78
CA VAL A 743 -15.88 -49.14 50.48
C VAL A 743 -15.46 -49.42 51.92
N ILE A 744 -16.43 -49.51 52.83
CA ILE A 744 -16.19 -49.82 54.24
C ILE A 744 -16.88 -51.15 54.54
N LEU A 745 -16.10 -52.16 54.90
CA LEU A 745 -16.60 -53.44 55.39
C LEU A 745 -16.68 -53.38 56.92
N LYS A 746 -17.85 -53.70 57.47
CA LYS A 746 -18.10 -53.67 58.90
C LYS A 746 -17.90 -55.05 59.50
#